data_AF-A0A7J7H8J6-F1
#
_entry.id   AF-A0A7J7H8J6-F1
#
_cell.length_a   1.000
_cell.length_b   1.000
_cell.length_c   1.000
_cell.angle_alpha   90.00
_cell.angle_beta   90.00
_cell.angle_gamma   90.00
#
_symmetry.space_group_name_H-M   'P 1'
#
loop_
_entity.id
_entity.type
_entity.pdbx_description
1 polymer ?
#
loop_
_entity_poly.entity_id
_entity_poly.type
_entity_poly.pdbx_seq_one_letter_code
_entity_poly.pdbx_strand_id
1 'polypeptide(L)'
;MSCNILIGGFIQNGDLESARQVFDEMPERNVVTWNAMVAGCAGLKDLNAGMQVHEYVVKSGFEFNLVVGSSLAHMYMKSGSLGEGERVIKAMPIRNVVACNTLIAGRAQNGFSEGALDQYNMMKMAGFRPDKITFVSVISSCSELATLGQGQQIHAEAIKTGASTVVGVISSLISMYSRCGCLDESVKAFLEREEADVVLWSSMIAAYGFHGKGEEAIELFNRMDQVGLDANDITFLSLLYACSHCGLKDKGLQFFNLMIEKYGLEPRLEHYTCVVDLLGRSGCLEEAEGFIRTMPVKKDAIIWKTLLSACKIHKNADIAKRIAEEVLRLDPQDSAPYVLLSNIQASAKRWQDVSEVRKVMRDRRVKKEPGISWFEVKNQVHQFCMGDKSHPQSMEIDMYLKELTWEMKLRGYVPDTGSVLHDMDAEEKEHNLAHHSEKLAIAFALMNTPEGVPIRVMKNLRVCSDCHVAIKYISEIENREIILYEDQKLISSSSNLWACGLYFATLKLATGFATYMGGTTIMLQMGIVISHPRKQTSKGTVPDTSPPASLSRNRRNLKAIIALSCAGALLIFVVTIVTRFVMLRPSCSEDGEDCMKQVPGSLVRFSYEQLCVATEDFKRRKPCSDHNERNSWIYCSRVATSNKSHHQS
;
A
#
# COMPACT_ATOMS: atom_id res chain seq x y z
N MET A 1 25.46 -30.45 -34.10
CA MET A 1 24.70 -29.55 -33.21
C MET A 1 25.20 -29.79 -31.80
N SER A 2 25.58 -28.77 -31.03
CA SER A 2 26.01 -28.99 -29.65
C SER A 2 24.81 -29.44 -28.82
N CYS A 3 24.90 -30.57 -28.10
CA CYS A 3 23.82 -31.10 -27.28
C CYS A 3 23.26 -30.06 -26.29
N ASN A 4 24.09 -29.10 -25.85
CA ASN A 4 23.67 -27.97 -25.01
C ASN A 4 22.59 -27.08 -25.66
N ILE A 5 22.62 -26.89 -27.00
CA ILE A 5 21.59 -26.12 -27.71
C ILE A 5 20.28 -26.91 -27.75
N LEU A 6 20.34 -28.24 -27.95
CA LEU A 6 19.17 -29.11 -27.94
C LEU A 6 18.53 -29.15 -26.55
N ILE A 7 19.33 -29.34 -25.50
CA ILE A 7 18.86 -29.28 -24.11
C ILE A 7 18.20 -27.93 -23.82
N GLY A 8 18.83 -26.83 -24.21
CA GLY A 8 18.26 -25.49 -24.06
C GLY A 8 16.92 -25.32 -24.77
N GLY A 9 16.80 -25.83 -26.00
CA GLY A 9 15.57 -25.78 -26.79
C GLY A 9 14.43 -26.62 -26.19
N PHE A 10 14.72 -27.85 -25.75
CA PHE A 10 13.74 -28.70 -25.07
C PHE A 10 13.24 -28.07 -23.77
N ILE A 11 14.15 -27.49 -22.98
CA ILE A 11 13.80 -26.79 -21.74
C ILE A 11 12.93 -25.55 -22.00
N GLN A 12 13.22 -24.77 -23.05
CA GLN A 12 12.39 -23.63 -23.43
C GLN A 12 10.96 -24.04 -23.81
N ASN A 13 10.79 -25.25 -24.35
CA ASN A 13 9.49 -25.83 -24.68
C ASN A 13 8.84 -26.57 -23.50
N GLY A 14 9.47 -26.58 -22.31
CA GLY A 14 8.97 -27.28 -21.12
C GLY A 14 9.13 -28.81 -21.16
N ASP A 15 9.84 -29.36 -22.15
CA ASP A 15 10.07 -30.79 -22.31
C ASP A 15 11.34 -31.21 -21.57
N LEU A 16 11.21 -31.44 -20.26
CA LEU A 16 12.34 -31.86 -19.42
C LEU A 16 12.76 -33.31 -19.69
N GLU A 17 11.87 -34.17 -20.17
CA GLU A 17 12.17 -35.58 -20.42
C GLU A 17 13.11 -35.73 -21.62
N SER A 18 12.78 -35.09 -22.75
CA SER A 18 13.67 -35.08 -23.93
C SER A 18 15.00 -34.40 -23.62
N ALA A 19 14.98 -33.31 -22.84
CA ALA A 19 16.20 -32.66 -22.38
C ALA A 19 17.08 -33.62 -21.55
N ARG A 20 16.46 -34.40 -20.65
CA ARG A 20 17.14 -35.41 -19.83
C ARG A 20 17.70 -36.56 -20.67
N GLN A 21 16.95 -37.03 -21.67
CA GLN A 21 17.46 -38.09 -22.56
C GLN A 21 18.75 -37.65 -23.28
N VAL A 22 18.73 -36.45 -23.88
CA VAL A 22 19.93 -35.90 -24.54
C VAL A 22 21.05 -35.69 -23.53
N PHE A 23 20.74 -35.28 -22.30
CA PHE A 23 21.70 -35.11 -21.22
C PHE A 23 22.35 -36.43 -20.78
N ASP A 24 21.59 -37.51 -20.74
CA ASP A 24 22.05 -38.84 -20.34
C ASP A 24 22.95 -39.49 -21.41
N GLU A 25 22.67 -39.21 -22.69
CA GLU A 25 23.49 -39.64 -23.84
C GLU A 25 24.83 -38.88 -23.97
N MET A 26 25.02 -37.77 -23.24
CA MET A 26 26.28 -37.00 -23.32
C MET A 26 27.45 -37.73 -22.63
N PRO A 27 28.58 -37.95 -23.34
CA PRO A 27 29.76 -38.60 -22.77
C PRO A 27 30.50 -37.71 -21.77
N GLU A 28 30.53 -36.39 -22.02
CA GLU A 28 31.10 -35.39 -21.10
C GLU A 28 30.10 -34.29 -20.81
N ARG A 29 29.93 -33.97 -19.52
CA ARG A 29 29.04 -32.92 -19.04
C ARG A 29 29.87 -31.82 -18.40
N ASN A 30 29.64 -30.59 -18.82
CA ASN A 30 30.33 -29.44 -18.26
C ASN A 30 29.36 -28.53 -17.49
N VAL A 31 29.90 -27.45 -16.92
CA VAL A 31 29.13 -26.49 -16.11
C VAL A 31 27.91 -25.94 -16.86
N VAL A 32 28.02 -25.71 -18.18
CA VAL A 32 26.90 -25.20 -18.99
C VAL A 32 25.79 -26.24 -19.10
N THR A 33 26.14 -27.50 -19.31
CA THR A 33 25.18 -28.60 -19.41
C THR A 33 24.42 -28.81 -18.10
N TRP A 34 25.14 -28.83 -16.96
CA TRP A 34 24.52 -28.95 -15.64
C TRP A 34 23.62 -27.76 -15.33
N ASN A 35 24.09 -26.53 -15.59
CA ASN A 35 23.31 -25.32 -15.36
C ASN A 35 22.02 -25.32 -16.20
N ALA A 36 22.08 -25.75 -17.46
CA ALA A 36 20.89 -25.85 -18.31
C ALA A 36 19.86 -26.81 -17.69
N MET A 37 20.23 -28.03 -17.33
CA MET A 37 19.32 -29.01 -16.71
C MET A 37 18.70 -28.50 -15.41
N VAL A 38 19.51 -27.89 -14.54
CA VAL A 38 19.06 -27.32 -13.27
C VAL A 38 18.10 -26.15 -13.51
N ALA A 39 18.39 -25.28 -14.48
CA ALA A 39 17.51 -24.19 -14.86
C ALA A 39 16.17 -24.69 -15.40
N GLY A 40 16.15 -25.80 -16.15
CA GLY A 40 14.91 -26.45 -16.59
C GLY A 40 14.06 -26.95 -15.42
N CYS A 41 14.67 -27.65 -14.46
CA CYS A 41 13.99 -28.09 -13.25
C CYS A 41 13.41 -26.89 -12.45
N ALA A 42 14.21 -25.82 -12.31
CA ALA A 42 13.78 -24.59 -11.65
C ALA A 42 12.65 -23.86 -12.39
N GLY A 43 12.68 -23.89 -13.73
CA GLY A 43 11.64 -23.31 -14.60
C GLY A 43 10.29 -23.97 -14.38
N LEU A 44 10.29 -25.30 -14.33
CA LEU A 44 9.10 -26.14 -14.12
C LEU A 44 8.68 -26.27 -12.66
N LYS A 45 9.51 -25.79 -11.72
CA LYS A 45 9.33 -25.96 -10.26
C LYS A 45 9.20 -27.44 -9.86
N ASP A 46 9.85 -28.34 -10.60
CA ASP A 46 9.85 -29.77 -10.30
C ASP A 46 10.97 -30.09 -9.30
N LEU A 47 10.59 -30.15 -8.03
CA LEU A 47 11.51 -30.46 -6.94
C LEU A 47 12.10 -31.88 -7.06
N ASN A 48 11.32 -32.85 -7.53
CA ASN A 48 11.78 -34.24 -7.61
C ASN A 48 12.83 -34.41 -8.71
N ALA A 49 12.56 -33.86 -9.90
CA ALA A 49 13.54 -33.87 -10.98
C ALA A 49 14.81 -33.10 -10.58
N GLY A 50 14.65 -31.96 -9.89
CA GLY A 50 15.75 -31.16 -9.35
C GLY A 50 16.62 -31.91 -8.34
N MET A 51 16.00 -32.67 -7.42
CA MET A 51 16.71 -33.52 -6.46
C MET A 51 17.52 -34.62 -7.15
N GLN A 52 16.94 -35.26 -8.16
CA GLN A 52 17.67 -36.25 -8.95
C GLN A 52 18.88 -35.62 -9.65
N VAL A 53 18.71 -34.45 -10.31
CA VAL A 53 19.83 -33.76 -10.95
C VAL A 53 20.91 -33.38 -9.93
N HIS A 54 20.53 -32.95 -8.72
CA HIS A 54 21.49 -32.65 -7.65
C HIS A 54 22.32 -33.87 -7.24
N GLU A 55 21.70 -35.04 -7.06
CA GLU A 55 22.46 -36.27 -6.75
C GLU A 55 23.46 -36.63 -7.86
N TYR A 56 23.09 -36.42 -9.11
CA TYR A 56 23.98 -36.62 -10.26
C TYR A 56 25.13 -35.60 -10.29
N VAL A 57 24.87 -34.34 -9.94
CA VAL A 57 25.91 -33.30 -9.78
C VAL A 57 26.94 -33.71 -8.72
N VAL A 58 26.48 -34.20 -7.57
CA VAL A 58 27.34 -34.68 -6.47
C VAL A 58 28.16 -35.88 -6.90
N LYS A 59 27.54 -36.88 -7.55
CA LYS A 59 28.28 -38.05 -8.08
C LYS A 59 29.32 -37.69 -9.13
N SER A 60 29.12 -36.57 -9.83
CA SER A 60 30.01 -36.10 -10.89
C SER A 60 31.10 -35.13 -10.40
N GLY A 61 31.15 -34.82 -9.09
CA GLY A 61 32.18 -33.94 -8.50
C GLY A 61 31.97 -32.44 -8.74
N PHE A 62 30.74 -32.02 -9.08
CA PHE A 62 30.40 -30.62 -9.36
C PHE A 62 29.70 -29.92 -8.17
N GLU A 63 29.59 -30.57 -7.01
CA GLU A 63 28.85 -30.08 -5.83
C GLU A 63 29.41 -28.77 -5.25
N PHE A 64 30.70 -28.53 -5.39
CA PHE A 64 31.35 -27.29 -4.92
C PHE A 64 31.54 -26.24 -6.03
N ASN A 65 31.10 -26.53 -7.27
CA ASN A 65 31.22 -25.57 -8.36
C ASN A 65 30.31 -24.37 -8.11
N LEU A 66 30.86 -23.14 -8.17
CA LEU A 66 30.13 -21.93 -7.80
C LEU A 66 28.86 -21.68 -8.65
N VAL A 67 28.95 -21.96 -9.95
CA VAL A 67 27.85 -21.71 -10.90
C VAL A 67 26.78 -22.79 -10.74
N VAL A 68 27.18 -24.06 -10.69
CA VAL A 68 26.24 -25.18 -10.51
C VAL A 68 25.58 -25.12 -9.13
N GLY A 69 26.34 -24.86 -8.07
CA GLY A 69 25.84 -24.72 -6.70
C GLY A 69 24.84 -23.56 -6.54
N SER A 70 25.14 -22.37 -7.10
CA SER A 70 24.18 -21.25 -7.09
C SER A 70 22.90 -21.59 -7.85
N SER A 71 23.02 -22.31 -8.97
CA SER A 71 21.87 -22.71 -9.79
C SER A 71 21.01 -23.77 -9.09
N LEU A 72 21.64 -24.73 -8.42
CA LEU A 72 20.96 -25.74 -7.59
C LEU A 72 20.23 -25.09 -6.42
N ALA A 73 20.88 -24.15 -5.73
CA ALA A 73 20.25 -23.40 -4.66
C ALA A 73 19.03 -22.61 -5.17
N HIS A 74 19.17 -21.92 -6.31
CA HIS A 74 18.05 -21.23 -6.95
C HIS A 74 16.91 -22.19 -7.32
N MET A 75 17.22 -23.38 -7.84
CA MET A 75 16.24 -24.42 -8.15
C MET A 75 15.45 -24.86 -6.90
N TYR A 76 16.14 -25.17 -5.81
CA TYR A 76 15.50 -25.54 -4.55
C TYR A 76 14.60 -24.42 -4.01
N MET A 77 15.11 -23.19 -3.97
CA MET A 77 14.38 -22.02 -3.48
C MET A 77 13.14 -21.72 -4.33
N LYS A 78 13.25 -21.82 -5.66
CA LYS A 78 12.14 -21.58 -6.58
C LYS A 78 11.07 -22.67 -6.54
N SER A 79 11.45 -23.87 -6.10
CA SER A 79 10.55 -25.02 -5.89
C SER A 79 9.99 -25.09 -4.46
N GLY A 80 10.13 -24.02 -3.67
CA GLY A 80 9.58 -23.91 -2.31
C GLY A 80 10.42 -24.54 -1.20
N SER A 81 11.59 -25.08 -1.52
CA SER A 81 12.51 -25.70 -0.55
C SER A 81 13.65 -24.75 -0.18
N LEU A 82 13.32 -23.67 0.53
CA LEU A 82 14.30 -22.65 0.94
C LEU A 82 15.44 -23.25 1.78
N GLY A 83 15.12 -24.14 2.73
CA GLY A 83 16.11 -24.74 3.63
C GLY A 83 17.20 -25.55 2.92
N GLU A 84 16.83 -26.35 1.92
CA GLU A 84 17.79 -27.10 1.11
C GLU A 84 18.63 -26.17 0.23
N GLY A 85 18.02 -25.13 -0.35
CA GLY A 85 18.74 -24.13 -1.11
C GLY A 85 19.78 -23.38 -0.26
N GLU A 86 19.43 -22.99 0.97
CA GLU A 86 20.38 -22.37 1.89
C GLU A 86 21.53 -23.31 2.26
N ARG A 87 21.25 -24.61 2.46
CA ARG A 87 22.28 -25.61 2.75
C ARG A 87 23.28 -25.72 1.62
N VAL A 88 22.82 -25.74 0.35
CA VAL A 88 23.71 -25.79 -0.82
C VAL A 88 24.67 -24.59 -0.82
N ILE A 89 24.16 -23.36 -0.62
CA ILE A 89 25.02 -22.17 -0.55
C ILE A 89 25.95 -22.20 0.68
N LYS A 90 25.48 -22.73 1.82
CA LYS A 90 26.29 -22.84 3.04
C LYS A 90 27.47 -23.81 2.86
N ALA A 91 27.28 -24.87 2.08
CA ALA A 91 28.31 -25.86 1.77
C ALA A 91 29.36 -25.38 0.76
N MET A 92 29.09 -24.28 0.03
CA MET A 92 30.05 -23.73 -0.94
C MET A 92 31.29 -23.15 -0.22
N PRO A 93 32.52 -23.52 -0.62
CA PRO A 93 33.75 -23.13 0.06
C PRO A 93 34.08 -21.64 -0.10
N ILE A 94 33.65 -21.03 -1.21
CA ILE A 94 33.81 -19.60 -1.50
C ILE A 94 32.45 -19.06 -1.89
N ARG A 95 32.04 -17.94 -1.28
CA ARG A 95 30.82 -17.23 -1.66
C ARG A 95 31.19 -16.02 -2.50
N ASN A 96 30.41 -15.76 -3.53
CA ASN A 96 30.54 -14.60 -4.39
C ASN A 96 29.20 -13.83 -4.43
N VAL A 97 29.17 -12.71 -5.16
CA VAL A 97 27.98 -11.87 -5.34
C VAL A 97 26.78 -12.69 -5.84
N VAL A 98 27.00 -13.65 -6.75
CA VAL A 98 25.94 -14.51 -7.30
C VAL A 98 25.29 -15.39 -6.23
N ALA A 99 26.09 -16.01 -5.36
CA ALA A 99 25.59 -16.81 -4.24
C ALA A 99 24.79 -15.96 -3.24
N CYS A 100 25.27 -14.74 -2.94
CA CYS A 100 24.54 -13.79 -2.09
C CYS A 100 23.21 -13.35 -2.75
N ASN A 101 23.23 -13.00 -4.03
CA ASN A 101 22.02 -12.62 -4.78
C ASN A 101 21.01 -13.77 -4.83
N THR A 102 21.48 -15.01 -4.97
CA THR A 102 20.61 -16.20 -4.95
C THR A 102 19.91 -16.34 -3.60
N LEU A 103 20.63 -16.15 -2.48
CA LEU A 103 20.02 -16.17 -1.13
C LEU A 103 19.04 -15.02 -0.92
N ILE A 104 19.40 -13.80 -1.32
CA ILE A 104 18.54 -12.62 -1.16
C ILE A 104 17.25 -12.82 -1.96
N ALA A 105 17.36 -13.15 -3.25
CA ALA A 105 16.21 -13.38 -4.13
C ALA A 105 15.36 -14.55 -3.66
N GLY A 106 15.99 -15.67 -3.27
CA GLY A 106 15.28 -16.86 -2.79
C GLY A 106 14.53 -16.60 -1.49
N ARG A 107 15.11 -15.87 -0.54
CA ARG A 107 14.42 -15.45 0.70
C ARG A 107 13.25 -14.52 0.39
N ALA A 108 13.46 -13.51 -0.45
CA ALA A 108 12.40 -12.59 -0.88
C ALA A 108 11.22 -13.34 -1.53
N GLN A 109 11.49 -14.26 -2.46
CA GLN A 109 10.47 -15.06 -3.17
C GLN A 109 9.72 -16.03 -2.27
N ASN A 110 10.34 -16.51 -1.19
CA ASN A 110 9.70 -17.40 -0.20
C ASN A 110 9.07 -16.60 0.97
N GLY A 111 8.93 -15.28 0.84
CA GLY A 111 8.27 -14.41 1.83
C GLY A 111 9.11 -14.11 3.08
N PHE A 112 10.41 -14.39 3.07
CA PHE A 112 11.35 -14.05 4.15
C PHE A 112 12.08 -12.73 3.83
N SER A 113 11.32 -11.67 3.59
CA SER A 113 11.83 -10.35 3.16
C SER A 113 12.83 -9.74 4.16
N GLU A 114 12.62 -9.93 5.46
CA GLU A 114 13.56 -9.45 6.49
C GLU A 114 14.90 -10.19 6.41
N GLY A 115 14.87 -11.52 6.34
CA GLY A 115 16.07 -12.32 6.13
C GLY A 115 16.81 -12.03 4.82
N ALA A 116 16.12 -11.47 3.82
CA ALA A 116 16.75 -10.98 2.59
C ALA A 116 17.53 -9.67 2.84
N LEU A 117 17.01 -8.75 3.67
CA LEU A 117 17.70 -7.53 4.09
C LEU A 117 18.89 -7.82 5.03
N ASP A 118 18.76 -8.82 5.90
CA ASP A 118 19.89 -9.29 6.73
C ASP A 118 21.02 -9.83 5.86
N GLN A 119 20.68 -10.65 4.86
CA GLN A 119 21.66 -11.17 3.91
C GLN A 119 22.35 -10.06 3.12
N TYR A 120 21.62 -9.01 2.75
CA TYR A 120 22.16 -7.83 2.11
C TYR A 120 23.18 -7.10 3.00
N ASN A 121 22.85 -6.93 4.29
CA ASN A 121 23.78 -6.33 5.24
C ASN A 121 25.02 -7.20 5.45
N MET A 122 24.86 -8.53 5.55
CA MET A 122 25.98 -9.47 5.61
C MET A 122 26.88 -9.39 4.37
N MET A 123 26.28 -9.30 3.18
CA MET A 123 27.00 -9.13 1.92
C MET A 123 27.88 -7.87 1.95
N LYS A 124 27.33 -6.74 2.41
CA LYS A 124 28.08 -5.48 2.56
C LYS A 124 29.18 -5.57 3.60
N MET A 125 28.92 -6.18 4.77
CA MET A 125 29.93 -6.38 5.82
C MET A 125 31.09 -7.26 5.36
N ALA A 126 30.81 -8.24 4.49
CA ALA A 126 31.82 -9.08 3.84
C ALA A 126 32.60 -8.37 2.71
N GLY A 127 32.31 -7.08 2.44
CA GLY A 127 33.00 -6.27 1.43
C GLY A 127 32.52 -6.49 -0.01
N PHE A 128 31.45 -7.27 -0.23
CA PHE A 128 30.89 -7.44 -1.56
C PHE A 128 30.08 -6.20 -1.96
N ARG A 129 30.27 -5.74 -3.20
CA ARG A 129 29.51 -4.61 -3.76
C ARG A 129 28.16 -5.12 -4.30
N PRO A 130 27.04 -4.53 -3.86
CA PRO A 130 25.73 -4.80 -4.47
C PRO A 130 25.73 -4.51 -5.97
N ASP A 131 25.02 -5.34 -6.73
CA ASP A 131 24.78 -5.13 -8.16
C ASP A 131 23.29 -4.87 -8.44
N LYS A 132 22.96 -4.69 -9.72
CA LYS A 132 21.57 -4.46 -10.18
C LYS A 132 20.59 -5.55 -9.73
N ILE A 133 21.04 -6.82 -9.66
CA ILE A 133 20.19 -7.95 -9.25
C ILE A 133 19.97 -7.91 -7.72
N THR A 134 21.02 -7.55 -6.98
CA THR A 134 20.91 -7.26 -5.54
C THR A 134 19.82 -6.23 -5.30
N PHE A 135 19.92 -5.05 -5.95
CA PHE A 135 18.99 -3.93 -5.74
C PHE A 135 17.54 -4.30 -6.03
N VAL A 136 17.25 -4.96 -7.15
CA VAL A 136 15.89 -5.45 -7.47
C VAL A 136 15.33 -6.26 -6.30
N SER A 137 16.10 -7.24 -5.80
CA SER A 137 15.64 -8.17 -4.77
C SER A 137 15.44 -7.50 -3.41
N VAL A 138 16.37 -6.61 -3.01
CA VAL A 138 16.26 -5.92 -1.71
C VAL A 138 15.21 -4.82 -1.71
N ILE A 139 15.03 -4.10 -2.82
CA ILE A 139 13.98 -3.08 -2.95
C ILE A 139 12.61 -3.76 -2.95
N SER A 140 12.45 -4.88 -3.64
CA SER A 140 11.22 -5.69 -3.56
C SER A 140 10.96 -6.19 -2.14
N SER A 141 12.00 -6.57 -1.38
CA SER A 141 11.86 -6.94 0.04
C SER A 141 11.39 -5.75 0.89
N CYS A 142 11.91 -4.54 0.65
CA CYS A 142 11.41 -3.32 1.29
C CYS A 142 9.98 -2.96 0.89
N SER A 143 9.57 -3.27 -0.35
CA SER A 143 8.20 -3.08 -0.85
C SER A 143 7.21 -3.97 -0.12
N GLU A 144 7.57 -5.25 0.10
CA GLU A 144 6.74 -6.19 0.86
C GLU A 144 6.62 -5.81 2.33
N LEU A 145 7.70 -5.36 2.95
CA LEU A 145 7.74 -4.91 4.34
C LEU A 145 7.31 -3.44 4.55
N ALA A 146 6.89 -2.75 3.48
CA ALA A 146 6.73 -1.28 3.35
C ALA A 146 7.69 -0.41 4.21
N THR A 147 8.97 -0.80 4.26
CA THR A 147 10.00 -0.11 5.03
C THR A 147 10.56 1.11 4.28
N LEU A 148 9.83 2.22 4.23
CA LEU A 148 10.20 3.41 3.46
C LEU A 148 11.63 3.91 3.75
N GLY A 149 12.00 4.03 5.03
CA GLY A 149 13.33 4.55 5.40
C GLY A 149 14.50 3.69 4.91
N GLN A 150 14.38 2.36 4.99
CA GLN A 150 15.39 1.43 4.46
C GLN A 150 15.37 1.44 2.92
N GLY A 151 14.18 1.48 2.32
CA GLY A 151 14.02 1.60 0.86
C GLY A 151 14.70 2.85 0.29
N GLN A 152 14.57 4.00 0.97
CA GLN A 152 15.25 5.24 0.58
C GLN A 152 16.77 5.17 0.71
N GLN A 153 17.29 4.52 1.75
CA GLN A 153 18.74 4.31 1.90
C GLN A 153 19.29 3.43 0.77
N ILE A 154 18.59 2.34 0.45
CA ILE A 154 18.95 1.43 -0.64
C ILE A 154 18.83 2.13 -2.00
N HIS A 155 17.80 2.96 -2.20
CA HIS A 155 17.65 3.77 -3.41
C HIS A 155 18.84 4.74 -3.57
N ALA A 156 19.23 5.45 -2.51
CA ALA A 156 20.41 6.32 -2.56
C ALA A 156 21.70 5.55 -2.87
N GLU A 157 21.83 4.30 -2.40
CA GLU A 157 22.94 3.41 -2.73
C GLU A 157 22.89 2.94 -4.21
N ALA A 158 21.70 2.64 -4.73
CA ALA A 158 21.49 2.31 -6.14
C ALA A 158 21.88 3.47 -7.07
N ILE A 159 21.61 4.72 -6.67
CA ILE A 159 22.06 5.91 -7.41
C ILE A 159 23.60 6.00 -7.40
N LYS A 160 24.23 5.86 -6.23
CA LYS A 160 25.70 5.94 -6.08
C LYS A 160 26.45 4.86 -6.88
N THR A 161 25.84 3.69 -7.06
CA THR A 161 26.40 2.57 -7.82
C THR A 161 26.06 2.62 -9.31
N GLY A 162 25.27 3.60 -9.76
CA GLY A 162 24.82 3.72 -11.15
C GLY A 162 23.78 2.69 -11.57
N ALA A 163 23.13 2.02 -10.61
CA ALA A 163 22.08 1.03 -10.86
C ALA A 163 20.68 1.63 -10.97
N SER A 164 20.47 2.89 -10.57
CA SER A 164 19.15 3.54 -10.53
C SER A 164 18.47 3.71 -11.89
N THR A 165 19.22 3.64 -13.00
CA THR A 165 18.66 3.78 -14.36
C THR A 165 18.20 2.44 -14.97
N VAL A 166 18.48 1.32 -14.30
CA VAL A 166 18.12 -0.02 -14.77
C VAL A 166 16.61 -0.23 -14.63
N VAL A 167 15.92 -0.65 -15.71
CA VAL A 167 14.46 -0.88 -15.76
C VAL A 167 13.96 -1.66 -14.54
N GLY A 168 14.58 -2.81 -14.26
CA GLY A 168 14.17 -3.66 -13.14
C GLY A 168 14.28 -2.95 -11.79
N VAL A 169 15.31 -2.12 -11.59
CA VAL A 169 15.49 -1.35 -10.36
C VAL A 169 14.41 -0.27 -10.25
N ILE A 170 14.13 0.45 -11.32
CA ILE A 170 13.07 1.48 -11.35
C ILE A 170 11.69 0.85 -11.10
N SER A 171 11.38 -0.28 -11.74
CA SER A 171 10.11 -1.01 -11.51
C SER A 171 9.96 -1.43 -10.05
N SER A 172 11.02 -1.99 -9.43
CA SER A 172 11.03 -2.29 -8.00
C SER A 172 10.86 -1.03 -7.14
N LEU A 173 11.46 0.11 -7.51
CA LEU A 173 11.31 1.39 -6.80
C LEU A 173 9.88 1.93 -6.88
N ILE A 174 9.24 1.90 -8.06
CA ILE A 174 7.84 2.27 -8.24
C ILE A 174 6.95 1.44 -7.33
N SER A 175 7.13 0.11 -7.31
CA SER A 175 6.39 -0.78 -6.42
C SER A 175 6.67 -0.48 -4.94
N MET A 176 7.93 -0.24 -4.57
CA MET A 176 8.33 0.06 -3.19
C MET A 176 7.71 1.35 -2.69
N TYR A 177 7.86 2.45 -3.43
CA TYR A 177 7.28 3.73 -3.05
C TYR A 177 5.75 3.70 -3.05
N SER A 178 5.13 3.03 -4.03
CA SER A 178 3.68 2.86 -4.09
C SER A 178 3.14 2.13 -2.85
N ARG A 179 3.76 1.00 -2.48
CA ARG A 179 3.38 0.25 -1.26
C ARG A 179 3.73 0.96 0.04
N CYS A 180 4.71 1.87 0.00
CA CYS A 180 5.02 2.77 1.10
C CYS A 180 4.14 4.04 1.12
N GLY A 181 3.07 4.10 0.32
CA GLY A 181 2.12 5.22 0.35
C GLY A 181 2.64 6.50 -0.32
N CYS A 182 3.81 6.44 -0.95
CA CYS A 182 4.51 7.57 -1.55
C CYS A 182 4.34 7.57 -3.07
N LEU A 183 3.11 7.77 -3.55
CA LEU A 183 2.83 7.75 -5.00
C LEU A 183 3.66 8.78 -5.77
N ASP A 184 3.86 9.98 -5.21
CA ASP A 184 4.64 11.04 -5.88
C ASP A 184 6.09 10.63 -6.14
N GLU A 185 6.72 9.89 -5.22
CA GLU A 185 8.08 9.36 -5.43
C GLU A 185 8.09 8.23 -6.48
N SER A 186 6.99 7.48 -6.60
CA SER A 186 6.81 6.50 -7.67
C SER A 186 6.72 7.18 -9.03
N VAL A 187 5.96 8.28 -9.13
CA VAL A 187 5.86 9.10 -10.35
C VAL A 187 7.22 9.68 -10.72
N LYS A 188 7.98 10.20 -9.75
CA LYS A 188 9.34 10.72 -10.00
C LYS A 188 10.26 9.64 -10.56
N ALA A 189 10.32 8.46 -9.93
CA ALA A 189 11.11 7.34 -10.41
C ALA A 189 10.72 6.90 -11.83
N PHE A 190 9.42 6.93 -12.16
CA PHE A 190 8.93 6.66 -13.50
C PHE A 190 9.38 7.72 -14.53
N LEU A 191 9.32 9.01 -14.16
CA LEU A 191 9.68 10.13 -15.04
C LEU A 191 11.20 10.36 -15.21
N GLU A 192 12.03 9.77 -14.34
CA GLU A 192 13.49 9.84 -14.45
C GLU A 192 14.04 9.21 -15.74
N ARG A 193 13.25 8.39 -16.43
CA ARG A 193 13.63 7.73 -17.67
C ARG A 193 12.79 8.23 -18.85
N GLU A 194 13.47 8.71 -19.90
CA GLU A 194 12.80 9.21 -21.11
C GLU A 194 12.18 8.07 -21.97
N GLU A 195 12.79 6.88 -21.97
CA GLU A 195 12.33 5.70 -22.72
C GLU A 195 11.83 4.60 -21.77
N ALA A 196 10.57 4.69 -21.33
CA ALA A 196 9.92 3.67 -20.51
C ALA A 196 9.40 2.51 -21.37
N ASP A 197 9.71 1.27 -20.97
CA ASP A 197 9.20 0.05 -21.61
C ASP A 197 7.88 -0.42 -20.99
N VAL A 198 7.26 -1.43 -21.60
CA VAL A 198 5.97 -2.01 -21.16
C VAL A 198 5.96 -2.36 -19.67
N VAL A 199 7.09 -2.79 -19.11
CA VAL A 199 7.22 -3.15 -17.69
C VAL A 199 7.07 -1.93 -16.79
N LEU A 200 7.72 -0.80 -17.13
CA LEU A 200 7.61 0.43 -16.35
C LEU A 200 6.21 1.06 -16.44
N TRP A 201 5.62 1.09 -17.64
CA TRP A 201 4.23 1.57 -17.82
C TRP A 201 3.26 0.72 -17.00
N SER A 202 3.37 -0.61 -17.07
CA SER A 202 2.52 -1.52 -16.29
C SER A 202 2.70 -1.35 -14.78
N SER A 203 3.95 -1.16 -14.31
CA SER A 203 4.26 -0.92 -12.90
C SER A 203 3.60 0.36 -12.38
N MET A 204 3.61 1.43 -13.20
CA MET A 204 3.01 2.71 -12.83
C MET A 204 1.47 2.69 -12.92
N ILE A 205 0.89 2.00 -13.91
CA ILE A 205 -0.57 1.73 -13.98
C ILE A 205 -1.03 0.98 -12.72
N ALA A 206 -0.30 -0.06 -12.32
CA ALA A 206 -0.57 -0.79 -11.09
C ALA A 206 -0.49 0.14 -9.87
N ALA A 207 0.53 1.00 -9.79
CA ALA A 207 0.67 1.96 -8.69
C ALA A 207 -0.53 2.91 -8.60
N TYR A 208 -1.02 3.45 -9.71
CA TYR A 208 -2.25 4.25 -9.70
C TYR A 208 -3.47 3.45 -9.22
N GLY A 209 -3.62 2.20 -9.68
CA GLY A 209 -4.68 1.30 -9.21
C GLY A 209 -4.64 1.03 -7.70
N PHE A 210 -3.46 0.79 -7.14
CA PHE A 210 -3.26 0.62 -5.69
C PHE A 210 -3.68 1.83 -4.87
N HIS A 211 -3.54 3.04 -5.43
CA HIS A 211 -3.89 4.30 -4.78
C HIS A 211 -5.33 4.75 -5.07
N GLY A 212 -6.15 3.91 -5.69
CA GLY A 212 -7.54 4.25 -6.02
C GLY A 212 -7.67 5.35 -7.09
N LYS A 213 -6.63 5.54 -7.91
CA LYS A 213 -6.56 6.53 -8.98
C LYS A 213 -6.81 5.89 -10.34
N GLY A 214 -8.00 5.31 -10.49
CA GLY A 214 -8.35 4.50 -11.67
C GLY A 214 -8.38 5.28 -12.97
N GLU A 215 -8.83 6.54 -12.92
CA GLU A 215 -8.87 7.40 -14.11
C GLU A 215 -7.46 7.75 -14.60
N GLU A 216 -6.54 8.06 -13.69
CA GLU A 216 -5.14 8.31 -14.03
C GLU A 216 -4.43 7.05 -14.56
N ALA A 217 -4.78 5.87 -14.03
CA ALA A 217 -4.29 4.59 -14.57
C ALA A 217 -4.72 4.38 -16.02
N ILE A 218 -5.97 4.74 -16.35
CA ILE A 218 -6.53 4.65 -17.70
C ILE A 218 -5.91 5.69 -18.63
N GLU A 219 -5.75 6.93 -18.16
CA GLU A 219 -5.05 7.97 -18.92
C GLU A 219 -3.62 7.53 -19.27
N LEU A 220 -2.92 6.93 -18.31
CA LEU A 220 -1.57 6.43 -18.52
C LEU A 220 -1.52 5.27 -19.53
N PHE A 221 -2.49 4.35 -19.50
CA PHE A 221 -2.63 3.32 -20.53
C PHE A 221 -2.89 3.89 -21.92
N ASN A 222 -3.78 4.87 -22.04
CA ASN A 222 -4.06 5.50 -23.34
C ASN A 222 -2.80 6.17 -23.92
N ARG A 223 -1.97 6.77 -23.07
CA ARG A 223 -0.66 7.30 -23.47
C ARG A 223 0.31 6.20 -23.90
N MET A 224 0.33 5.07 -23.20
CA MET A 224 1.13 3.90 -23.58
C MET A 224 0.75 3.39 -24.99
N ASP A 225 -0.55 3.27 -25.29
CA ASP A 225 -1.05 2.84 -26.61
C ASP A 225 -0.71 3.88 -27.71
N GLN A 226 -0.78 5.18 -27.40
CA GLN A 226 -0.41 6.25 -28.34
C GLN A 226 1.08 6.26 -28.72
N VAL A 227 1.95 5.80 -27.82
CA VAL A 227 3.40 5.64 -28.08
C VAL A 227 3.68 4.36 -28.88
N GLY A 228 2.67 3.53 -29.14
CA GLY A 228 2.80 2.29 -29.91
C GLY A 228 3.40 1.14 -29.11
N LEU A 229 3.26 1.16 -27.78
CA LEU A 229 3.68 0.06 -26.93
C LEU A 229 2.51 -0.92 -26.73
N ASP A 230 2.72 -2.16 -27.15
CA ASP A 230 1.72 -3.22 -26.96
C ASP A 230 1.57 -3.58 -25.48
N ALA A 231 0.35 -3.45 -24.99
CA ALA A 231 -0.01 -3.86 -23.65
C ALA A 231 0.02 -5.38 -23.52
N ASN A 232 0.42 -5.87 -22.35
CA ASN A 232 0.47 -7.29 -22.04
C ASN A 232 -0.58 -7.67 -20.99
N ASP A 233 -0.58 -8.95 -20.62
CA ASP A 233 -1.41 -9.52 -19.57
C ASP A 233 -1.29 -8.76 -18.23
N ILE A 234 -0.09 -8.34 -17.84
CA ILE A 234 0.13 -7.59 -16.59
C ILE A 234 -0.48 -6.18 -16.67
N THR A 235 -0.40 -5.52 -17.83
CA THR A 235 -1.02 -4.21 -18.05
C THR A 235 -2.53 -4.29 -17.86
N PHE A 236 -3.19 -5.26 -18.50
CA PHE A 236 -4.64 -5.44 -18.40
C PHE A 236 -5.09 -5.89 -17.02
N LEU A 237 -4.34 -6.77 -16.36
CA LEU A 237 -4.60 -7.13 -14.96
C LEU A 237 -4.60 -5.88 -14.06
N SER A 238 -3.62 -4.99 -14.25
CA SER A 238 -3.49 -3.75 -13.48
C SER A 238 -4.66 -2.78 -13.73
N LEU A 239 -5.13 -2.68 -14.98
CA LEU A 239 -6.29 -1.87 -15.34
C LEU A 239 -7.60 -2.41 -14.77
N LEU A 240 -7.83 -3.71 -14.87
CA LEU A 240 -9.03 -4.36 -14.31
C LEU A 240 -9.07 -4.21 -12.79
N TYR A 241 -7.92 -4.38 -12.14
CA TYR A 241 -7.77 -4.12 -10.71
C TYR A 241 -8.11 -2.66 -10.35
N ALA A 242 -7.54 -1.70 -11.08
CA ALA A 242 -7.83 -0.27 -10.89
C ALA A 242 -9.32 0.04 -11.08
N CYS A 243 -9.95 -0.52 -12.11
CA CYS A 243 -11.38 -0.35 -12.36
C CYS A 243 -12.24 -0.93 -11.23
N SER A 244 -11.88 -2.12 -10.72
CA SER A 244 -12.60 -2.77 -9.61
C SER A 244 -12.61 -1.90 -8.35
N HIS A 245 -11.44 -1.38 -7.99
CA HIS A 245 -11.28 -0.58 -6.77
C HIS A 245 -11.85 0.84 -6.89
N CYS A 246 -12.04 1.35 -8.10
CA CYS A 246 -12.65 2.66 -8.35
C CYS A 246 -14.13 2.58 -8.74
N GLY A 247 -14.73 1.39 -8.79
CA GLY A 247 -16.13 1.19 -9.17
C GLY A 247 -16.43 1.49 -10.64
N LEU A 248 -15.42 1.44 -11.52
CA LEU A 248 -15.54 1.75 -12.95
C LEU A 248 -15.99 0.51 -13.74
N LYS A 249 -17.21 0.00 -13.46
CA LYS A 249 -17.76 -1.23 -14.05
C LYS A 249 -17.63 -1.26 -15.58
N ASP A 250 -18.17 -0.25 -16.24
CA ASP A 250 -18.29 -0.25 -17.71
C ASP A 250 -16.91 -0.20 -18.38
N LYS A 251 -15.99 0.61 -17.86
CA LYS A 251 -14.61 0.68 -18.36
C LYS A 251 -13.86 -0.63 -18.13
N GLY A 252 -14.02 -1.25 -16.96
CA GLY A 252 -13.38 -2.53 -16.66
C GLY A 252 -13.82 -3.64 -17.62
N LEU A 253 -15.11 -3.75 -17.92
CA LEU A 253 -15.62 -4.70 -18.91
C LEU A 253 -15.13 -4.38 -20.34
N GLN A 254 -15.05 -3.09 -20.69
CA GLN A 254 -14.45 -2.67 -21.97
C GLN A 254 -12.99 -3.10 -22.09
N PHE A 255 -12.17 -2.92 -21.05
CA PHE A 255 -10.78 -3.36 -21.06
C PHE A 255 -10.63 -4.87 -21.13
N PHE A 256 -11.50 -5.63 -20.47
CA PHE A 256 -11.51 -7.09 -20.56
C PHE A 256 -11.77 -7.56 -22.00
N ASN A 257 -12.73 -6.95 -22.69
CA ASN A 257 -13.00 -7.25 -24.11
C ASN A 257 -11.86 -6.76 -25.02
N LEU A 258 -11.33 -5.56 -24.77
CA LEU A 258 -10.21 -4.99 -25.54
C LEU A 258 -8.98 -5.91 -25.51
N MET A 259 -8.68 -6.48 -24.35
CA MET A 259 -7.59 -7.44 -24.14
C MET A 259 -7.70 -8.65 -25.10
N ILE A 260 -8.92 -9.18 -25.27
CA ILE A 260 -9.19 -10.36 -26.09
C ILE A 260 -9.27 -9.98 -27.57
N GLU A 261 -10.04 -8.95 -27.91
CA GLU A 261 -10.39 -8.63 -29.29
C GLU A 261 -9.27 -7.88 -30.03
N LYS A 262 -8.66 -6.86 -29.39
CA LYS A 262 -7.61 -6.03 -30.03
C LYS A 262 -6.23 -6.63 -29.82
N TYR A 263 -5.91 -7.07 -28.60
CA TYR A 263 -4.57 -7.54 -28.25
C TYR A 263 -4.39 -9.06 -28.38
N GLY A 264 -5.48 -9.82 -28.60
CA GLY A 264 -5.40 -11.28 -28.78
C GLY A 264 -4.85 -12.02 -27.55
N LEU A 265 -4.95 -11.42 -26.36
CA LEU A 265 -4.41 -11.99 -25.13
C LEU A 265 -5.43 -12.96 -24.51
N GLU A 266 -4.96 -14.16 -24.16
CA GLU A 266 -5.81 -15.15 -23.50
C GLU A 266 -6.01 -14.79 -22.02
N PRO A 267 -7.26 -14.63 -21.55
CA PRO A 267 -7.51 -14.31 -20.15
C PRO A 267 -7.11 -15.44 -19.21
N ARG A 268 -6.17 -15.15 -18.31
CA ARG A 268 -5.86 -16.01 -17.15
C ARG A 268 -6.86 -15.85 -16.01
N LEU A 269 -6.84 -16.78 -15.06
CA LEU A 269 -7.70 -16.81 -13.87
C LEU A 269 -7.69 -15.50 -13.07
N GLU A 270 -6.54 -14.82 -13.02
CA GLU A 270 -6.40 -13.54 -12.32
C GLU A 270 -7.28 -12.45 -12.95
N HIS A 271 -7.35 -12.39 -14.29
CA HIS A 271 -8.21 -11.42 -14.99
C HIS A 271 -9.69 -11.70 -14.71
N TYR A 272 -10.11 -12.97 -14.75
CA TYR A 272 -11.49 -13.36 -14.41
C TYR A 272 -11.83 -12.95 -12.98
N THR A 273 -10.92 -13.17 -12.04
CA THR A 273 -11.13 -12.79 -10.64
C THR A 273 -11.26 -11.27 -10.46
N CYS A 274 -10.49 -10.46 -11.21
CA CYS A 274 -10.63 -9.00 -11.22
C CYS A 274 -12.02 -8.58 -11.72
N VAL A 275 -12.53 -9.21 -12.78
CA VAL A 275 -13.86 -8.90 -13.33
C VAL A 275 -14.96 -9.32 -12.35
N VAL A 276 -14.81 -10.46 -11.67
CA VAL A 276 -15.73 -10.88 -10.61
C VAL A 276 -15.72 -9.91 -9.43
N ASP A 277 -14.55 -9.44 -9.00
CA ASP A 277 -14.44 -8.41 -7.95
C ASP A 277 -15.11 -7.10 -8.38
N LEU A 278 -14.89 -6.68 -9.63
CA LEU A 278 -15.52 -5.50 -10.22
C LEU A 278 -17.06 -5.61 -10.20
N LEU A 279 -17.61 -6.68 -10.79
CA LEU A 279 -19.06 -6.92 -10.84
C LEU A 279 -19.65 -7.06 -9.43
N GLY A 280 -18.96 -7.79 -8.56
CA GLY A 280 -19.35 -8.01 -7.18
C GLY A 280 -19.44 -6.70 -6.39
N ARG A 281 -18.42 -5.83 -6.49
CA ARG A 281 -18.42 -4.51 -5.83
C ARG A 281 -19.49 -3.59 -6.37
N SER A 282 -19.77 -3.64 -7.67
CA SER A 282 -20.86 -2.90 -8.30
C SER A 282 -22.27 -3.43 -7.96
N GLY A 283 -22.38 -4.54 -7.22
CA GLY A 283 -23.66 -5.11 -6.79
C GLY A 283 -24.31 -6.04 -7.81
N CYS A 284 -23.65 -6.31 -8.94
CA CYS A 284 -24.13 -7.20 -9.99
C CYS A 284 -23.78 -8.67 -9.67
N LEU A 285 -24.28 -9.16 -8.53
CA LEU A 285 -23.88 -10.47 -7.99
C LEU A 285 -24.30 -11.64 -8.88
N GLU A 286 -25.50 -11.61 -9.46
CA GLU A 286 -25.98 -12.64 -10.38
C GLU A 286 -25.18 -12.68 -11.68
N GLU A 287 -24.80 -11.50 -12.20
CA GLU A 287 -23.93 -11.37 -13.37
C GLU A 287 -22.55 -11.96 -13.09
N ALA A 288 -21.99 -11.66 -11.91
CA ALA A 288 -20.71 -12.22 -11.45
C ALA A 288 -20.79 -13.75 -11.29
N GLU A 289 -21.86 -14.28 -10.72
CA GLU A 289 -22.07 -15.73 -10.60
C GLU A 289 -22.15 -16.39 -12.00
N GLY A 290 -22.92 -15.81 -12.92
CA GLY A 290 -23.03 -16.27 -14.31
C GLY A 290 -21.68 -16.25 -15.04
N PHE A 291 -20.88 -15.21 -14.81
CA PHE A 291 -19.55 -15.05 -15.38
C PHE A 291 -18.58 -16.15 -14.91
N ILE A 292 -18.55 -16.46 -13.60
CA ILE A 292 -17.75 -17.58 -13.07
C ILE A 292 -18.18 -18.92 -13.70
N ARG A 293 -19.48 -19.12 -13.90
CA ARG A 293 -19.99 -20.38 -14.46
C ARG A 293 -19.58 -20.58 -15.91
N THR A 294 -19.57 -19.51 -16.70
CA THR A 294 -19.27 -19.53 -18.15
C THR A 294 -17.80 -19.49 -18.50
N MET A 295 -16.91 -19.15 -17.56
CA MET A 295 -15.48 -19.05 -17.87
C MET A 295 -14.87 -20.40 -18.30
N PRO A 296 -13.97 -20.40 -19.31
CA PRO A 296 -13.34 -21.61 -19.85
C PRO A 296 -12.23 -22.17 -18.94
N VAL A 297 -11.75 -21.37 -17.99
CA VAL A 297 -10.66 -21.75 -17.08
C VAL A 297 -11.21 -22.49 -15.85
N LYS A 298 -10.41 -23.41 -15.30
CA LYS A 298 -10.75 -24.14 -14.07
C LYS A 298 -10.95 -23.16 -12.92
N LYS A 299 -12.10 -23.27 -12.26
CA LYS A 299 -12.47 -22.48 -11.09
C LYS A 299 -11.65 -22.91 -9.87
N ASP A 300 -11.16 -21.95 -9.11
CA ASP A 300 -10.47 -22.17 -7.84
C ASP A 300 -11.30 -21.64 -6.65
N ALA A 301 -10.79 -21.83 -5.43
CA ALA A 301 -11.47 -21.34 -4.24
C ALA A 301 -11.45 -19.81 -4.15
N ILE A 302 -10.44 -19.14 -4.72
CA ILE A 302 -10.22 -17.70 -4.61
C ILE A 302 -11.32 -16.94 -5.35
N ILE A 303 -11.63 -17.29 -6.59
CA ILE A 303 -12.65 -16.56 -7.38
C ILE A 303 -14.03 -16.61 -6.73
N TRP A 304 -14.40 -17.76 -6.14
CA TRP A 304 -15.66 -17.90 -5.40
C TRP A 304 -15.64 -17.13 -4.07
N LYS A 305 -14.51 -17.11 -3.36
CA LYS A 305 -14.35 -16.28 -2.14
C LYS A 305 -14.48 -14.79 -2.45
N THR A 306 -13.96 -14.32 -3.59
CA THR A 306 -14.11 -12.94 -4.06
C THR A 306 -15.60 -12.58 -4.19
N LEU A 307 -16.39 -13.43 -4.84
CA LEU A 307 -17.84 -13.21 -4.95
C LEU A 307 -18.56 -13.33 -3.60
N LEU A 308 -18.15 -14.27 -2.73
CA LEU A 308 -18.72 -14.41 -1.39
C LEU A 308 -18.47 -13.15 -0.53
N SER A 309 -17.29 -12.54 -0.66
CA SER A 309 -16.96 -11.27 -0.04
C SER A 309 -17.85 -10.14 -0.55
N ALA A 310 -18.10 -10.06 -1.85
CA ALA A 310 -19.05 -9.11 -2.43
C ALA A 310 -20.49 -9.32 -1.90
N CYS A 311 -20.92 -10.57 -1.68
CA CYS A 311 -22.22 -10.84 -1.07
C CYS A 311 -22.35 -10.27 0.36
N LYS A 312 -21.25 -10.21 1.12
CA LYS A 312 -21.22 -9.53 2.43
C LYS A 312 -21.45 -8.03 2.29
N ILE A 313 -20.82 -7.38 1.31
CA ILE A 313 -20.96 -5.93 1.07
C ILE A 313 -22.42 -5.59 0.76
N HIS A 314 -23.05 -6.37 -0.11
CA HIS A 314 -24.42 -6.14 -0.57
C HIS A 314 -25.50 -6.87 0.24
N LYS A 315 -25.11 -7.53 1.34
CA LYS A 315 -26.00 -8.24 2.28
C LYS A 315 -26.92 -9.28 1.61
N ASN A 316 -26.47 -9.92 0.52
CA ASN A 316 -27.26 -10.91 -0.20
C ASN A 316 -27.00 -12.33 0.35
N ALA A 317 -27.87 -12.78 1.25
CA ALA A 317 -27.73 -14.07 1.94
C ALA A 317 -28.03 -15.29 1.05
N ASP A 318 -28.86 -15.14 0.01
CA ASP A 318 -29.29 -16.23 -0.85
C ASP A 318 -28.18 -16.66 -1.82
N ILE A 319 -27.52 -15.68 -2.46
CA ILE A 319 -26.34 -15.93 -3.28
C ILE A 319 -25.20 -16.45 -2.41
N ALA A 320 -24.95 -15.81 -1.26
CA ALA A 320 -23.88 -16.21 -0.35
C ALA A 320 -23.93 -17.70 0.03
N LYS A 321 -25.13 -18.25 0.28
CA LYS A 321 -25.30 -19.68 0.60
C LYS A 321 -24.83 -20.57 -0.56
N ARG A 322 -25.29 -20.30 -1.79
CA ARG A 322 -24.89 -21.06 -2.99
C ARG A 322 -23.38 -20.98 -3.26
N ILE A 323 -22.81 -19.78 -3.14
CA ILE A 323 -21.38 -19.57 -3.40
C ILE A 323 -20.52 -20.26 -2.34
N ALA A 324 -20.92 -20.18 -1.06
CA ALA A 324 -20.19 -20.86 0.01
C ALA A 324 -20.18 -22.38 -0.16
N GLU A 325 -21.28 -22.99 -0.64
CA GLU A 325 -21.31 -24.42 -0.95
C GLU A 325 -20.28 -24.82 -2.02
N GLU A 326 -20.08 -23.99 -3.05
CA GLU A 326 -19.04 -24.23 -4.07
C GLU A 326 -17.62 -24.09 -3.50
N VAL A 327 -17.34 -23.06 -2.69
CA VAL A 327 -16.02 -22.90 -2.05
C VAL A 327 -15.71 -24.10 -1.15
N LEU A 328 -16.67 -24.50 -0.33
CA LEU A 328 -16.52 -25.59 0.65
C LEU A 328 -16.47 -26.98 0.00
N ARG A 329 -16.86 -27.10 -1.28
CA ARG A 329 -16.63 -28.31 -2.08
C ARG A 329 -15.19 -28.40 -2.55
N LEU A 330 -14.56 -27.26 -2.87
CA LEU A 330 -13.17 -27.19 -3.31
C LEU A 330 -12.18 -27.31 -2.14
N ASP A 331 -12.45 -26.59 -1.05
CA ASP A 331 -11.64 -26.65 0.17
C ASP A 331 -12.55 -26.76 1.41
N PRO A 332 -12.83 -27.97 1.89
CA PRO A 332 -13.69 -28.19 3.05
C PRO A 332 -13.08 -27.74 4.38
N GLN A 333 -11.76 -27.61 4.46
CA GLN A 333 -11.01 -27.32 5.69
C GLN A 333 -10.77 -25.83 5.91
N ASP A 334 -10.94 -25.01 4.88
CA ASP A 334 -10.86 -23.57 5.00
C ASP A 334 -11.94 -23.01 5.93
N SER A 335 -11.51 -22.31 6.98
CA SER A 335 -12.40 -21.72 7.97
C SER A 335 -13.07 -20.42 7.49
N ALA A 336 -12.46 -19.69 6.56
CA ALA A 336 -12.89 -18.35 6.17
C ALA A 336 -14.29 -18.31 5.52
N PRO A 337 -14.66 -19.22 4.59
CA PRO A 337 -15.99 -19.24 3.97
C PRO A 337 -17.10 -19.54 4.97
N TYR A 338 -16.88 -20.42 5.95
CA TYR A 338 -17.87 -20.69 7.00
C TYR A 338 -18.12 -19.45 7.87
N VAL A 339 -17.04 -18.77 8.30
CA VAL A 339 -17.16 -17.57 9.12
C VAL A 339 -17.84 -16.46 8.33
N LEU A 340 -17.48 -16.27 7.06
CA LEU A 340 -18.09 -15.28 6.19
C LEU A 340 -19.58 -15.56 5.94
N LEU A 341 -19.93 -16.80 5.60
CA LEU A 341 -21.33 -17.22 5.44
C LEU A 341 -22.12 -17.02 6.74
N SER A 342 -21.59 -17.48 7.89
CA SER A 342 -22.23 -17.29 9.19
C SER A 342 -22.50 -15.83 9.50
N ASN A 343 -21.56 -14.93 9.16
CA ASN A 343 -21.73 -13.49 9.37
C ASN A 343 -22.81 -12.90 8.45
N ILE A 344 -22.82 -13.28 7.17
CA ILE A 344 -23.85 -12.84 6.21
C ILE A 344 -25.24 -13.30 6.67
N GLN A 345 -25.40 -14.58 7.03
CA GLN A 345 -26.66 -15.12 7.52
C GLN A 345 -27.14 -14.46 8.83
N ALA A 346 -26.21 -14.18 9.76
CA ALA A 346 -26.53 -13.46 11.00
C ALA A 346 -27.03 -12.03 10.71
N SER A 347 -26.37 -11.31 9.78
CA SER A 347 -26.82 -9.97 9.36
C SER A 347 -28.20 -9.97 8.68
N ALA A 348 -28.57 -11.09 8.04
CA ALA A 348 -29.89 -11.31 7.46
C ALA A 348 -30.92 -11.87 8.47
N LYS A 349 -30.57 -11.97 9.76
CA LYS A 349 -31.40 -12.53 10.85
C LYS A 349 -31.82 -14.00 10.63
N ARG A 350 -31.09 -14.76 9.82
CA ARG A 350 -31.34 -16.19 9.54
C ARG A 350 -30.57 -17.08 10.52
N TRP A 351 -30.97 -17.03 11.80
CA TRP A 351 -30.26 -17.73 12.89
C TRP A 351 -30.20 -19.25 12.76
N GLN A 352 -31.16 -19.85 12.04
CA GLN A 352 -31.18 -21.28 11.79
C GLN A 352 -30.05 -21.71 10.85
N ASP A 353 -29.83 -20.96 9.77
CA ASP A 353 -28.70 -21.17 8.86
C ASP A 353 -27.35 -20.94 9.59
N VAL A 354 -27.27 -19.95 10.50
CA VAL A 354 -26.08 -19.73 11.34
C VAL A 354 -25.77 -20.95 12.22
N SER A 355 -26.79 -21.53 12.84
CA SER A 355 -26.64 -22.74 13.66
C SER A 355 -26.18 -23.94 12.83
N GLU A 356 -26.71 -24.10 11.62
CA GLU A 356 -26.31 -25.14 10.67
C GLU A 356 -24.84 -25.00 10.27
N VAL A 357 -24.40 -23.79 9.87
CA VAL A 357 -22.99 -23.52 9.53
C VAL A 357 -22.07 -23.86 10.70
N ARG A 358 -22.41 -23.43 11.93
CA ARG A 358 -21.63 -23.75 13.13
C ARG A 358 -21.60 -25.25 13.44
N LYS A 359 -22.70 -25.97 13.15
CA LYS A 359 -22.75 -27.43 13.29
C LYS A 359 -21.80 -28.10 12.31
N VAL A 360 -21.84 -27.71 11.03
CA VAL A 360 -20.94 -28.26 10.00
C VAL A 360 -19.47 -28.00 10.34
N MET A 361 -19.13 -26.80 10.86
CA MET A 361 -17.77 -26.51 11.34
C MET A 361 -17.32 -27.47 12.45
N ARG A 362 -18.20 -27.76 13.43
CA ARG A 362 -17.90 -28.71 14.52
C ARG A 362 -17.72 -30.13 13.98
N ASP A 363 -18.63 -30.58 13.12
CA ASP A 363 -18.62 -31.93 12.56
C ASP A 363 -17.36 -32.19 11.72
N ARG A 364 -16.89 -31.16 10.99
CA ARG A 364 -15.65 -31.20 10.19
C ARG A 364 -14.39 -30.85 10.97
N ARG A 365 -14.51 -30.51 12.26
CA ARG A 365 -13.42 -30.06 13.15
C ARG A 365 -12.67 -28.82 12.64
N VAL A 366 -13.35 -27.98 11.85
CA VAL A 366 -12.81 -26.72 11.35
C VAL A 366 -12.91 -25.69 12.46
N LYS A 367 -11.78 -25.07 12.81
CA LYS A 367 -11.71 -23.99 13.80
C LYS A 367 -11.54 -22.66 13.08
N LYS A 368 -12.20 -21.62 13.58
CA LYS A 368 -11.96 -20.24 13.16
C LYS A 368 -10.50 -19.89 13.42
N GLU A 369 -9.81 -19.37 12.40
CA GLU A 369 -8.47 -18.82 12.58
C GLU A 369 -8.51 -17.61 13.52
N PRO A 370 -7.71 -17.60 14.60
CA PRO A 370 -7.61 -16.45 15.47
C PRO A 370 -6.91 -15.29 14.77
N GLY A 371 -7.40 -14.07 15.01
CA GLY A 371 -6.67 -12.86 14.63
C GLY A 371 -5.46 -12.70 15.56
N ILE A 372 -4.27 -12.78 14.98
CA ILE A 372 -2.99 -12.62 15.67
C ILE A 372 -2.32 -11.38 15.10
N SER A 373 -1.90 -10.49 15.99
CA SER A 373 -1.05 -9.36 15.66
C SER A 373 0.28 -9.51 16.37
N TRP A 374 1.37 -9.12 15.74
CA TRP A 374 2.68 -9.20 16.36
C TRP A 374 3.52 -7.95 16.15
N PHE A 375 4.38 -7.71 17.11
CA PHE A 375 5.31 -6.60 17.14
C PHE A 375 6.70 -7.14 17.43
N GLU A 376 7.69 -6.69 16.67
CA GLU A 376 9.07 -7.05 16.91
C GLU A 376 9.82 -5.93 17.61
N VAL A 377 10.47 -6.26 18.73
CA VAL A 377 11.31 -5.33 19.48
C VAL A 377 12.53 -6.07 19.99
N LYS A 378 13.73 -5.47 19.83
CA LYS A 378 15.01 -6.06 20.28
C LYS A 378 15.22 -7.50 19.78
N ASN A 379 14.85 -7.79 18.53
CA ASN A 379 15.01 -9.12 17.90
C ASN A 379 14.18 -10.23 18.58
N GLN A 380 13.09 -9.86 19.25
CA GLN A 380 12.08 -10.76 19.79
C GLN A 380 10.71 -10.41 19.21
N VAL A 381 10.00 -11.43 18.72
CA VAL A 381 8.64 -11.28 18.18
C VAL A 381 7.65 -11.54 19.30
N HIS A 382 6.85 -10.52 19.61
CA HIS A 382 5.76 -10.60 20.59
C HIS A 382 4.44 -10.74 19.86
N GLN A 383 3.73 -11.84 20.10
CA GLN A 383 2.44 -12.15 19.48
C GLN A 383 1.29 -11.88 20.44
N PHE A 384 0.20 -11.36 19.91
CA PHE A 384 -1.00 -10.99 20.64
C PHE A 384 -2.22 -11.59 19.96
N CYS A 385 -3.05 -12.27 20.75
CA CYS A 385 -4.34 -12.79 20.34
C CYS A 385 -5.39 -12.31 21.35
N MET A 386 -6.62 -12.06 20.88
CA MET A 386 -7.72 -11.73 21.77
C MET A 386 -7.93 -12.82 22.83
N GLY A 387 -8.03 -12.43 24.09
CA GLY A 387 -8.23 -13.34 25.23
C GLY A 387 -6.97 -14.08 25.71
N ASP A 388 -5.85 -13.97 25.00
CA ASP A 388 -4.58 -14.54 25.44
C ASP A 388 -3.94 -13.65 26.53
N LYS A 389 -3.66 -14.27 27.67
CA LYS A 389 -3.00 -13.63 28.83
C LYS A 389 -1.63 -14.25 29.13
N SER A 390 -1.09 -15.03 28.21
CA SER A 390 0.21 -15.71 28.37
C SER A 390 1.40 -14.73 28.31
N HIS A 391 1.21 -13.53 27.76
CA HIS A 391 2.27 -12.54 27.63
C HIS A 391 2.73 -12.03 29.01
N PRO A 392 4.05 -11.94 29.29
CA PRO A 392 4.58 -11.51 30.59
C PRO A 392 4.07 -10.14 31.06
N GLN A 393 3.86 -9.22 30.12
CA GLN A 393 3.34 -7.86 30.37
C GLN A 393 1.82 -7.73 30.13
N SER A 394 1.06 -8.83 30.14
CA SER A 394 -0.37 -8.80 29.79
C SER A 394 -1.20 -7.86 30.67
N MET A 395 -0.84 -7.71 31.95
CA MET A 395 -1.58 -6.87 32.89
C MET A 395 -1.32 -5.38 32.62
N GLU A 396 -0.07 -5.02 32.36
CA GLU A 396 0.34 -3.65 32.05
C GLU A 396 -0.23 -3.19 30.70
N ILE A 397 -0.25 -4.08 29.71
CA ILE A 397 -0.87 -3.82 28.40
C ILE A 397 -2.38 -3.57 28.57
N ASP A 398 -3.07 -4.39 29.37
CA ASP A 398 -4.51 -4.25 29.63
C ASP A 398 -4.85 -2.92 30.32
N MET A 399 -4.02 -2.50 31.29
CA MET A 399 -4.18 -1.21 31.97
C MET A 399 -3.97 -0.03 31.02
N TYR A 400 -2.86 -0.04 30.26
CA TYR A 400 -2.57 1.04 29.32
C TYR A 400 -3.61 1.11 28.19
N LEU A 401 -4.13 -0.03 27.75
CA LEU A 401 -5.20 -0.07 26.75
C LEU A 401 -6.52 0.52 27.27
N LYS A 402 -6.84 0.36 28.55
CA LYS A 402 -8.00 1.03 29.17
C LYS A 402 -7.83 2.54 29.20
N GLU A 403 -6.64 3.02 29.54
CA GLU A 403 -6.30 4.45 29.52
C GLU A 403 -6.39 5.02 28.10
N LEU A 404 -5.79 4.36 27.12
CA LEU A 404 -5.90 4.73 25.70
C LEU A 404 -7.36 4.71 25.23
N THR A 405 -8.14 3.70 25.61
CA THR A 405 -9.56 3.62 25.23
C THR A 405 -10.37 4.76 25.82
N TRP A 406 -10.09 5.14 27.06
CA TRP A 406 -10.69 6.31 27.70
C TRP A 406 -10.35 7.60 26.95
N GLU A 407 -9.07 7.80 26.60
CA GLU A 407 -8.62 8.97 25.84
C GLU A 407 -9.22 9.04 24.43
N MET A 408 -9.34 7.91 23.74
CA MET A 408 -10.00 7.83 22.44
C MET A 408 -11.45 8.28 22.55
N LYS A 409 -12.19 7.77 23.55
CA LYS A 409 -13.60 8.15 23.78
C LYS A 409 -13.76 9.63 24.08
N LEU A 410 -12.84 10.23 24.85
CA LEU A 410 -12.83 11.67 25.13
C LEU A 410 -12.72 12.51 23.85
N ARG A 411 -12.01 12.00 22.83
CA ARG A 411 -11.85 12.62 21.50
C ARG A 411 -12.96 12.25 20.51
N GLY A 412 -13.99 11.52 20.95
CA GLY A 412 -15.18 11.20 20.15
C GLY A 412 -15.16 9.84 19.45
N TYR A 413 -14.22 8.94 19.78
CA TYR A 413 -14.26 7.56 19.31
C TYR A 413 -15.47 6.81 19.89
N VAL A 414 -16.24 6.14 19.03
CA VAL A 414 -17.36 5.29 19.40
C VAL A 414 -17.10 3.88 18.85
N PRO A 415 -17.03 2.85 19.71
CA PRO A 415 -16.84 1.47 19.27
C PRO A 415 -17.99 0.98 18.37
N ASP A 416 -17.65 0.36 17.24
CA ASP A 416 -18.64 -0.19 16.29
C ASP A 416 -19.18 -1.56 16.76
N THR A 417 -20.02 -1.55 17.80
CA THR A 417 -20.66 -2.76 18.36
C THR A 417 -21.62 -3.43 17.38
N GLY A 418 -22.09 -2.72 16.35
CA GLY A 418 -22.94 -3.27 15.28
C GLY A 418 -22.20 -4.27 14.38
N SER A 419 -20.88 -4.20 14.32
CA SER A 419 -20.02 -5.15 13.60
C SER A 419 -19.86 -6.50 14.31
N VAL A 420 -20.21 -6.59 15.60
CA VAL A 420 -20.11 -7.83 16.41
C VAL A 420 -21.44 -8.58 16.34
N LEU A 421 -21.50 -9.57 15.44
CA LEU A 421 -22.70 -10.35 15.11
C LEU A 421 -23.02 -11.48 16.11
N HIS A 422 -22.28 -11.58 17.22
CA HIS A 422 -22.58 -12.52 18.29
C HIS A 422 -23.73 -12.02 19.16
N ASP A 423 -24.57 -12.93 19.65
CA ASP A 423 -25.64 -12.65 20.60
C ASP A 423 -25.03 -12.51 22.00
N MET A 424 -24.60 -11.29 22.31
CA MET A 424 -23.86 -10.87 23.49
C MET A 424 -24.40 -9.50 23.91
N ASP A 425 -24.30 -9.15 25.18
CA ASP A 425 -24.68 -7.80 25.62
C ASP A 425 -23.74 -6.73 25.02
N ALA A 426 -24.18 -5.47 25.05
CA ALA A 426 -23.44 -4.39 24.42
C ALA A 426 -22.07 -4.15 25.10
N GLU A 427 -21.98 -4.41 26.41
CA GLU A 427 -20.77 -4.22 27.22
C GLU A 427 -19.70 -5.26 26.87
N GLU A 428 -20.09 -6.53 26.70
CA GLU A 428 -19.18 -7.62 26.32
C GLU A 428 -18.71 -7.47 24.86
N LYS A 429 -19.57 -6.96 23.97
CA LYS A 429 -19.17 -6.60 22.60
C LYS A 429 -18.11 -5.51 22.58
N GLU A 430 -18.33 -4.47 23.36
CA GLU A 430 -17.39 -3.35 23.49
C GLU A 430 -16.07 -3.79 24.13
N HIS A 431 -16.14 -4.62 25.17
CA HIS A 431 -14.95 -5.21 25.80
C HIS A 431 -14.13 -6.02 24.78
N ASN A 432 -14.77 -6.88 23.99
CA ASN A 432 -14.07 -7.66 22.97
C ASN A 432 -13.42 -6.76 21.91
N LEU A 433 -14.13 -5.74 21.41
CA LEU A 433 -13.59 -4.77 20.44
C LEU A 433 -12.39 -4.00 20.99
N ALA A 434 -12.38 -3.66 22.28
CA ALA A 434 -11.24 -3.02 22.91
C ALA A 434 -10.01 -3.94 22.91
N HIS A 435 -10.18 -5.25 23.10
CA HIS A 435 -9.10 -6.24 23.20
C HIS A 435 -8.78 -6.95 21.88
N HIS A 436 -9.05 -6.30 20.74
CA HIS A 436 -8.57 -6.79 19.44
C HIS A 436 -7.03 -6.87 19.43
N SER A 437 -6.51 -7.88 18.72
CA SER A 437 -5.07 -8.18 18.67
C SER A 437 -4.23 -6.97 18.24
N GLU A 438 -4.75 -6.15 17.33
CA GLU A 438 -4.13 -4.91 16.85
C GLU A 438 -3.89 -3.93 17.99
N LYS A 439 -4.92 -3.70 18.81
CA LYS A 439 -4.89 -2.72 19.89
C LYS A 439 -3.94 -3.19 21.00
N LEU A 440 -3.93 -4.49 21.30
CA LEU A 440 -2.97 -5.11 22.22
C LEU A 440 -1.52 -4.94 21.75
N ALA A 441 -1.25 -5.23 20.48
CA ALA A 441 0.08 -5.10 19.89
C ALA A 441 0.56 -3.64 19.84
N ILE A 442 -0.33 -2.70 19.52
CA ILE A 442 -0.03 -1.26 19.51
C ILE A 442 0.23 -0.74 20.93
N ALA A 443 -0.60 -1.12 21.90
CA ALA A 443 -0.41 -0.75 23.30
C ALA A 443 0.96 -1.24 23.80
N PHE A 444 1.30 -2.51 23.55
CA PHE A 444 2.63 -3.04 23.85
C PHE A 444 3.75 -2.26 23.15
N ALA A 445 3.59 -1.97 21.86
CA ALA A 445 4.58 -1.24 21.10
C ALA A 445 4.83 0.16 21.67
N LEU A 446 3.77 0.91 21.97
CA LEU A 446 3.83 2.25 22.57
C LEU A 446 4.60 2.24 23.90
N MET A 447 4.29 1.27 24.77
CA MET A 447 4.95 1.14 26.08
C MET A 447 6.44 0.79 25.98
N ASN A 448 6.87 0.08 24.92
CA ASN A 448 8.21 -0.51 24.83
C ASN A 448 9.10 0.16 23.78
N THR A 449 8.65 1.24 23.16
CA THR A 449 9.43 1.97 22.15
C THR A 449 9.56 3.47 22.47
N PRO A 450 10.74 4.08 22.24
CA PRO A 450 10.97 5.49 22.55
C PRO A 450 10.00 6.43 21.82
N GLU A 451 9.65 7.54 22.46
CA GLU A 451 8.77 8.57 21.87
C GLU A 451 9.25 9.02 20.48
N GLY A 452 8.31 9.18 19.56
CA GLY A 452 8.56 9.64 18.19
C GLY A 452 9.05 8.57 17.20
N VAL A 453 9.37 7.35 17.62
CA VAL A 453 9.78 6.27 16.69
C VAL A 453 8.55 5.64 16.02
N PRO A 454 8.44 5.52 14.69
CA PRO A 454 7.27 4.88 14.07
C PRO A 454 7.03 3.45 14.57
N ILE A 455 5.77 3.10 14.81
CA ILE A 455 5.37 1.75 15.26
C ILE A 455 4.93 0.93 14.05
N ARG A 456 5.37 -0.33 13.99
CA ARG A 456 5.06 -1.25 12.89
C ARG A 456 4.51 -2.55 13.45
N VAL A 457 3.21 -2.77 13.30
CA VAL A 457 2.54 -3.99 13.76
C VAL A 457 2.15 -4.83 12.56
N MET A 458 2.39 -6.13 12.64
CA MET A 458 1.96 -7.10 11.64
C MET A 458 0.66 -7.79 12.09
N LYS A 459 -0.18 -8.23 11.17
CA LYS A 459 -1.43 -8.94 11.45
C LYS A 459 -1.71 -10.01 10.40
N ASN A 460 -2.17 -11.19 10.82
CA ASN A 460 -2.47 -12.31 9.91
C ASN A 460 -3.80 -12.21 9.15
N LEU A 461 -4.73 -11.35 9.60
CA LEU A 461 -6.06 -11.16 9.03
C LEU A 461 -6.29 -9.68 8.69
N ARG A 462 -7.31 -9.39 7.88
CA ARG A 462 -7.72 -8.02 7.58
C ARG A 462 -8.11 -7.25 8.84
N VAL A 463 -7.69 -5.99 8.95
CA VAL A 463 -8.06 -5.10 10.06
C VAL A 463 -9.56 -4.77 9.99
N CYS A 464 -10.26 -4.88 11.12
CA CYS A 464 -11.69 -4.52 11.15
C CYS A 464 -11.90 -3.00 11.09
N SER A 465 -13.11 -2.57 10.70
CA SER A 465 -13.48 -1.14 10.61
C SER A 465 -13.22 -0.39 11.91
N ASP A 466 -13.62 -0.99 13.04
CA ASP A 466 -13.44 -0.42 14.38
C ASP A 466 -11.95 -0.19 14.72
N CYS A 467 -11.11 -1.23 14.55
CA CYS A 467 -9.68 -1.12 14.78
C CYS A 467 -9.05 -0.05 13.90
N HIS A 468 -9.42 0.02 12.63
CA HIS A 468 -8.91 1.04 11.72
C HIS A 468 -9.24 2.46 12.19
N VAL A 469 -10.46 2.70 12.71
CA VAL A 469 -10.82 3.99 13.30
C VAL A 469 -10.04 4.25 14.59
N ALA A 470 -9.96 3.25 15.49
CA ALA A 470 -9.25 3.38 16.75
C ALA A 470 -7.76 3.70 16.55
N ILE A 471 -7.09 3.08 15.58
CA ILE A 471 -5.67 3.34 15.27
C ILE A 471 -5.43 4.79 14.87
N LYS A 472 -6.36 5.42 14.13
CA LYS A 472 -6.27 6.85 13.79
C LYS A 472 -6.28 7.71 15.04
N TYR A 473 -7.21 7.43 15.96
CA TYR A 473 -7.23 8.12 17.25
C TYR A 473 -5.95 7.89 18.03
N ILE A 474 -5.46 6.65 18.14
CA ILE A 474 -4.22 6.36 18.87
C ILE A 474 -3.03 7.12 18.27
N SER A 475 -2.92 7.16 16.94
CA SER A 475 -1.87 7.91 16.24
C SER A 475 -1.93 9.42 16.53
N GLU A 476 -3.13 9.99 16.59
CA GLU A 476 -3.35 11.40 16.96
C GLU A 476 -3.06 11.68 18.44
N ILE A 477 -3.45 10.76 19.33
CA ILE A 477 -3.24 10.86 20.79
C ILE A 477 -1.75 10.92 21.10
N GLU A 478 -1.00 9.97 20.56
CA GLU A 478 0.43 9.77 20.82
C GLU A 478 1.31 10.63 19.90
N ASN A 479 0.71 11.35 18.95
CA ASN A 479 1.39 12.12 17.90
C ASN A 479 2.50 11.29 17.21
N ARG A 480 2.13 10.07 16.80
CA ARG A 480 3.09 9.03 16.38
C ARG A 480 2.59 8.27 15.18
N GLU A 481 3.48 8.01 14.23
CA GLU A 481 3.16 7.20 13.04
C GLU A 481 2.99 5.73 13.43
N ILE A 482 1.83 5.16 13.11
CA ILE A 482 1.50 3.74 13.35
C ILE A 482 1.17 3.11 12.01
N ILE A 483 1.96 2.10 11.63
CA ILE A 483 1.81 1.36 10.38
C ILE A 483 1.39 -0.06 10.73
N LEU A 484 0.26 -0.50 10.16
CA LEU A 484 -0.20 -1.88 10.29
C LEU A 484 -0.03 -2.63 8.97
N TYR A 485 0.62 -3.78 9.02
CA TYR A 485 0.84 -4.67 7.89
C TYR A 485 -0.09 -5.86 7.97
N GLU A 486 -0.73 -6.19 6.86
CA GLU A 486 -1.49 -7.43 6.70
C GLU A 486 -0.57 -8.49 6.08
N ASP A 487 -0.41 -9.64 6.74
CA ASP A 487 0.40 -10.76 6.29
C ASP A 487 -0.29 -11.44 5.10
N GLN A 488 0.36 -11.36 3.93
CA GLN A 488 -0.14 -11.95 2.70
C GLN A 488 0.14 -13.46 2.59
N LYS A 489 0.83 -14.07 3.57
CA LYS A 489 1.21 -15.50 3.53
C LYS A 489 0.07 -16.50 3.66
N LEU A 490 -1.07 -16.13 4.24
CA LEU A 490 -2.24 -17.03 4.31
C LEU A 490 -3.11 -17.05 3.04
N ILE A 491 -2.82 -16.19 2.06
CA ILE A 491 -3.41 -16.27 0.71
C ILE A 491 -2.52 -17.12 -0.22
N SER A 492 -1.28 -17.43 0.17
CA SER A 492 -0.37 -18.27 -0.63
C SER A 492 -0.46 -19.76 -0.30
N SER A 493 -1.60 -20.37 -0.61
CA SER A 493 -1.57 -21.72 -1.19
C SER A 493 -2.32 -21.64 -2.51
N SER A 494 -1.56 -21.79 -3.61
CA SER A 494 -1.88 -21.47 -5.00
C SER A 494 -1.88 -19.98 -5.40
N SER A 495 -0.83 -19.61 -6.15
CA SER A 495 -0.74 -18.51 -7.14
C SER A 495 -1.03 -17.06 -6.70
N ASN A 496 0.07 -16.29 -6.62
CA ASN A 496 0.25 -14.87 -6.93
C ASN A 496 -0.95 -13.88 -6.79
N LEU A 497 -0.80 -13.02 -5.77
CA LEU A 497 -1.20 -11.61 -5.64
C LEU A 497 -2.68 -11.22 -5.78
N TRP A 498 -3.36 -11.23 -4.63
CA TRP A 498 -4.44 -10.28 -4.31
C TRP A 498 -4.05 -9.51 -3.05
N ALA A 499 -3.46 -8.33 -3.25
CA ALA A 499 -3.13 -7.40 -2.18
C ALA A 499 -4.29 -6.42 -2.02
N CYS A 500 -5.20 -6.67 -1.07
CA CYS A 500 -6.11 -5.64 -0.60
C CYS A 500 -5.31 -4.56 0.17
N GLY A 501 -5.65 -3.30 -0.09
CA GLY A 501 -4.92 -2.08 0.25
C GLY A 501 -4.20 -2.01 1.60
N LEU A 502 -2.95 -1.53 1.54
CA LEU A 502 -2.37 -0.76 2.63
C LEU A 502 -3.26 0.45 2.91
N TYR A 503 -3.89 0.50 4.07
CA TYR A 503 -4.49 1.73 4.57
C TYR A 503 -3.41 2.53 5.30
N PHE A 504 -2.92 3.59 4.64
CA PHE A 504 -2.07 4.59 5.28
C PHE A 504 -2.93 5.47 6.20
N ALA A 505 -2.71 5.36 7.51
CA ALA A 505 -3.00 6.44 8.44
C ALA A 505 -1.71 7.26 8.64
N THR A 506 -1.34 8.06 7.64
CA THR A 506 -0.30 9.10 7.79
C THR A 506 -0.96 10.46 7.74
N LEU A 507 -1.23 11.04 8.92
CA LEU A 507 -1.48 12.47 9.02
C LEU A 507 -0.11 13.18 9.01
N LYS A 508 0.32 13.70 7.86
CA LYS A 508 1.29 14.78 7.87
C LYS A 508 0.56 16.03 8.35
N LEU A 509 0.82 16.45 9.58
CA LEU A 509 0.52 17.80 10.05
C LEU A 509 1.34 18.82 9.26
N ALA A 510 0.86 19.17 8.07
CA ALA A 510 1.01 20.48 7.43
C ALA A 510 0.09 20.53 6.21
N THR A 511 -0.74 21.58 6.14
CA THR A 511 -1.67 21.96 5.05
C THR A 511 -3.04 21.27 5.00
N GLY A 512 -3.81 21.36 6.08
CA GLY A 512 -5.27 21.30 6.01
C GLY A 512 -5.85 22.71 5.85
N PHE A 513 -6.10 23.15 4.60
CA PHE A 513 -7.08 24.19 4.23
C PHE A 513 -7.11 24.36 2.68
N ALA A 514 -7.35 23.28 1.92
CA ALA A 514 -7.55 23.40 0.47
C ALA A 514 -8.31 22.22 -0.16
N THR A 515 -9.34 21.67 0.49
CA THR A 515 -10.25 20.69 -0.15
C THR A 515 -11.59 20.62 0.57
N TYR A 516 -12.23 21.77 0.76
CA TYR A 516 -13.67 21.85 0.95
C TYR A 516 -14.13 23.07 0.16
N MET A 517 -14.41 22.84 -1.13
CA MET A 517 -15.21 23.66 -2.07
C MET A 517 -14.88 23.12 -3.48
N GLY A 518 -15.47 21.97 -3.80
CA GLY A 518 -15.56 21.53 -5.19
C GLY A 518 -16.57 22.40 -5.93
N GLY A 519 -16.12 23.04 -7.01
CA GLY A 519 -16.87 23.38 -8.22
C GLY A 519 -18.28 23.98 -8.09
N THR A 520 -18.36 25.31 -8.17
CA THR A 520 -19.44 25.97 -8.93
C THR A 520 -18.85 27.06 -9.81
N THR A 521 -18.87 26.79 -11.11
CA THR A 521 -19.06 27.72 -12.23
C THR A 521 -19.15 29.21 -11.89
N ILE A 522 -18.07 29.96 -12.13
CA ILE A 522 -18.17 31.34 -12.64
C ILE A 522 -17.09 31.51 -13.72
N MET A 523 -17.42 31.11 -14.95
CA MET A 523 -16.92 31.82 -16.13
C MET A 523 -17.66 33.15 -16.18
N LEU A 524 -16.95 34.28 -16.07
CA LEU A 524 -17.06 35.47 -16.93
C LEU A 524 -16.47 36.73 -16.28
N GLN A 525 -15.74 37.47 -17.13
CA GLN A 525 -15.32 38.87 -17.00
C GLN A 525 -14.21 39.21 -16.01
N MET A 526 -12.98 39.29 -16.53
CA MET A 526 -12.28 40.59 -16.63
C MET A 526 -11.18 40.48 -17.69
N GLY A 527 -11.43 41.10 -18.85
CA GLY A 527 -10.46 41.20 -19.93
C GLY A 527 -9.33 42.16 -19.57
N ILE A 528 -8.10 41.70 -19.71
CA ILE A 528 -6.94 42.58 -19.92
C ILE A 528 -6.12 42.01 -21.06
N VAL A 529 -6.13 42.76 -22.16
CA VAL A 529 -5.35 42.61 -23.38
C VAL A 529 -3.86 42.73 -23.04
N ILE A 530 -3.04 41.73 -23.42
CA ILE A 530 -1.60 41.94 -23.63
C ILE A 530 -1.21 41.30 -24.97
N SER A 531 -0.76 42.18 -25.86
CA SER A 531 -0.32 41.97 -27.22
C SER A 531 0.91 41.06 -27.34
N HIS A 532 0.92 40.25 -28.41
CA HIS A 532 2.08 39.51 -28.91
C HIS A 532 3.21 40.45 -29.39
N PRO A 533 4.45 39.94 -29.41
CA PRO A 533 5.24 40.03 -30.63
C PRO A 533 5.78 38.68 -31.12
N ARG A 534 5.84 38.58 -32.45
CA ARG A 534 6.19 37.42 -33.29
C ARG A 534 7.63 36.94 -33.14
N LYS A 535 7.83 35.64 -33.39
CA LYS A 535 9.10 34.98 -33.74
C LYS A 535 9.65 35.50 -35.08
N GLN A 536 10.97 35.69 -35.15
CA GLN A 536 11.77 35.44 -36.36
C GLN A 536 13.15 34.88 -35.99
N THR A 537 13.71 34.18 -36.96
CA THR A 537 14.73 33.12 -36.91
C THR A 537 16.19 33.60 -36.97
N SER A 538 17.10 32.73 -36.48
CA SER A 538 18.40 32.33 -37.07
C SER A 538 19.72 32.65 -36.33
N LYS A 539 20.52 31.57 -36.19
CA LYS A 539 21.99 31.39 -36.20
C LYS A 539 22.93 32.24 -35.32
N GLY A 540 23.69 31.54 -34.47
CA GLY A 540 25.17 31.61 -34.46
C GLY A 540 25.87 32.37 -33.32
N THR A 541 26.86 31.69 -32.72
CA THR A 541 28.07 32.18 -32.00
C THR A 541 28.00 32.58 -30.52
N VAL A 542 29.04 32.12 -29.80
CA VAL A 542 29.52 32.32 -28.41
C VAL A 542 30.88 33.09 -28.52
N PRO A 543 31.52 33.75 -27.51
CA PRO A 543 31.22 33.97 -26.08
C PRO A 543 31.33 35.45 -25.56
N ASP A 544 30.96 35.66 -24.28
CA ASP A 544 31.83 36.17 -23.17
C ASP A 544 31.34 37.34 -22.25
N THR A 545 31.60 37.16 -20.93
CA THR A 545 31.76 38.11 -19.79
C THR A 545 30.60 38.91 -19.11
N SER A 546 30.16 38.42 -17.91
CA SER A 546 29.87 39.05 -16.57
C SER A 546 29.20 40.46 -16.37
N PRO A 547 28.67 40.82 -15.15
CA PRO A 547 27.56 40.30 -14.31
C PRO A 547 26.49 41.42 -13.94
N PRO A 548 25.43 41.17 -13.12
CA PRO A 548 24.12 41.86 -13.25
C PRO A 548 23.80 42.98 -12.23
N ALA A 549 22.86 43.87 -12.61
CA ALA A 549 22.18 44.81 -11.73
C ALA A 549 20.74 44.35 -11.42
N SER A 550 20.50 43.79 -10.23
CA SER A 550 19.16 43.41 -9.76
C SER A 550 18.95 43.80 -8.29
N LEU A 551 18.43 45.00 -8.03
CA LEU A 551 18.04 45.39 -6.65
C LEU A 551 16.80 46.32 -6.55
N SER A 552 16.16 46.71 -7.66
CA SER A 552 14.99 47.61 -7.61
C SER A 552 13.63 46.95 -7.89
N ARG A 553 13.59 45.69 -8.36
CA ARG A 553 12.34 44.98 -8.73
C ARG A 553 11.69 44.19 -7.58
N ASN A 554 12.44 43.87 -6.52
CA ASN A 554 11.93 43.06 -5.40
C ASN A 554 11.11 43.83 -4.34
N ARG A 555 11.16 45.18 -4.30
CA ARG A 555 10.43 45.95 -3.27
C ARG A 555 8.95 46.20 -3.57
N ARG A 556 8.53 46.17 -4.85
CA ARG A 556 7.08 46.32 -5.21
C ARG A 556 6.33 45.01 -5.07
N ASN A 557 6.96 43.87 -5.40
CA ASN A 557 6.34 42.56 -5.26
C ASN A 557 6.14 42.18 -3.78
N LEU A 558 7.06 42.55 -2.88
CA LEU A 558 6.92 42.25 -1.46
C LEU A 558 5.74 42.97 -0.80
N LYS A 559 5.44 44.22 -1.20
CA LYS A 559 4.26 44.96 -0.69
C LYS A 559 2.93 44.40 -1.19
N ALA A 560 2.87 43.90 -2.42
CA ALA A 560 1.68 43.26 -2.96
C ALA A 560 1.42 41.89 -2.31
N ILE A 561 2.47 41.12 -2.05
CA ILE A 561 2.39 39.81 -1.38
C ILE A 561 1.92 39.95 0.08
N ILE A 562 2.41 40.96 0.81
CA ILE A 562 1.99 41.23 2.19
C ILE A 562 0.51 41.69 2.25
N ALA A 563 0.05 42.51 1.29
CA ALA A 563 -1.35 42.96 1.24
C ALA A 563 -2.33 41.81 0.93
N LEU A 564 -1.96 40.89 0.02
CA LEU A 564 -2.74 39.69 -0.31
C LEU A 564 -2.80 38.69 0.86
N SER A 565 -1.70 38.57 1.62
CA SER A 565 -1.64 37.70 2.80
C SER A 565 -2.52 38.21 3.96
N CYS A 566 -2.62 39.53 4.15
CA CYS A 566 -3.48 40.11 5.19
C CYS A 566 -4.98 40.01 4.85
N ALA A 567 -5.36 40.12 3.57
CA ALA A 567 -6.74 39.95 3.12
C ALA A 567 -7.21 38.49 3.26
N GLY A 568 -6.33 37.52 2.99
CA GLY A 568 -6.61 36.09 3.20
C GLY A 568 -6.82 35.72 4.67
N ALA A 569 -6.02 36.29 5.58
CA ALA A 569 -6.17 36.05 7.01
C ALA A 569 -7.50 36.61 7.58
N LEU A 570 -7.98 37.74 7.06
CA LEU A 570 -9.23 38.35 7.48
C LEU A 570 -10.45 37.50 7.09
N LEU A 571 -10.43 36.88 5.91
CA LEU A 571 -11.51 36.03 5.42
C LEU A 571 -11.63 34.73 6.22
N ILE A 572 -10.49 34.13 6.58
CA ILE A 572 -10.43 32.92 7.41
C ILE A 572 -10.98 33.19 8.81
N PHE A 573 -10.68 34.36 9.38
CA PHE A 573 -11.16 34.72 10.72
C PHE A 573 -12.68 34.93 10.77
N VAL A 574 -13.27 35.57 9.76
CA VAL A 574 -14.73 35.78 9.67
C VAL A 574 -15.47 34.46 9.44
N VAL A 575 -14.96 33.59 8.55
CA VAL A 575 -15.56 32.27 8.32
C VAL A 575 -15.51 31.42 9.57
N THR A 576 -14.37 31.38 10.28
CA THR A 576 -14.22 30.58 11.51
C THR A 576 -15.19 31.02 12.61
N ILE A 577 -15.46 32.32 12.76
CA ILE A 577 -16.40 32.83 13.76
C ILE A 577 -17.85 32.47 13.38
N VAL A 578 -18.22 32.58 12.10
CA VAL A 578 -19.57 32.23 11.64
C VAL A 578 -19.84 30.72 11.76
N THR A 579 -18.87 29.86 11.39
CA THR A 579 -19.02 28.40 11.50
C THR A 579 -19.11 27.94 12.95
N ARG A 580 -18.38 28.58 13.87
CA ARG A 580 -18.44 28.26 15.31
C ARG A 580 -19.75 28.70 15.97
N PHE A 581 -20.40 29.73 15.43
CA PHE A 581 -21.71 30.21 15.91
C PHE A 581 -22.88 29.34 15.43
N VAL A 582 -22.77 28.75 14.23
CA VAL A 582 -23.79 27.82 13.67
C VAL A 582 -23.74 26.45 14.35
N MET A 583 -22.56 25.98 14.78
CA MET A 583 -22.37 24.66 15.42
C MET A 583 -22.81 24.57 16.89
N LEU A 584 -23.20 25.68 17.55
CA LEU A 584 -23.54 25.72 18.98
C LEU A 584 -25.04 25.77 19.30
N ARG A 585 -25.95 25.52 18.34
CA ARG A 585 -27.38 25.34 18.63
C ARG A 585 -27.76 23.85 18.67
N PRO A 586 -28.32 23.33 19.78
CA PRO A 586 -28.90 22.00 19.79
C PRO A 586 -30.31 22.02 19.17
N SER A 587 -30.55 21.06 18.27
CA SER A 587 -31.85 20.51 17.85
C SER A 587 -32.94 21.48 17.35
N CYS A 588 -33.14 21.53 16.03
CA CYS A 588 -34.46 21.75 15.43
C CYS A 588 -34.74 20.62 14.44
N SER A 589 -35.80 19.87 14.72
CA SER A 589 -36.49 18.98 13.80
C SER A 589 -37.31 19.78 12.79
N GLU A 590 -37.34 19.26 11.55
CA GLU A 590 -38.26 19.59 10.45
C GLU A 590 -38.10 20.97 9.75
N ASP A 591 -38.10 20.88 8.42
CA ASP A 591 -38.19 21.92 7.38
C ASP A 591 -37.09 23.00 7.31
N GLY A 592 -36.15 22.77 6.39
CA GLY A 592 -35.15 23.75 5.97
C GLY A 592 -35.68 24.68 4.88
N GLU A 593 -35.71 25.99 5.17
CA GLU A 593 -35.33 27.05 4.21
C GLU A 593 -35.24 28.48 4.79
N ASP A 594 -35.63 28.76 6.05
CA ASP A 594 -35.79 30.17 6.50
C ASP A 594 -34.76 30.74 7.50
N CYS A 595 -33.65 30.05 7.78
CA CYS A 595 -32.75 30.43 8.89
C CYS A 595 -31.66 31.50 8.59
N MET A 596 -31.57 32.04 7.36
CA MET A 596 -30.48 32.96 6.96
C MET A 596 -30.80 34.48 7.02
N LYS A 597 -31.97 34.91 7.52
CA LYS A 597 -32.37 36.33 7.48
C LYS A 597 -32.19 37.17 8.76
N GLN A 598 -31.52 36.69 9.80
CA GLN A 598 -31.32 37.51 11.01
C GLN A 598 -29.90 37.40 11.59
N VAL A 599 -28.99 38.26 11.10
CA VAL A 599 -27.77 38.64 11.82
C VAL A 599 -27.89 40.12 12.18
N PRO A 600 -27.80 40.54 13.47
CA PRO A 600 -27.94 41.95 13.84
C PRO A 600 -26.75 42.80 13.37
N GLY A 601 -27.01 43.92 12.71
CA GLY A 601 -26.00 44.87 12.20
C GLY A 601 -25.11 45.56 13.26
N SER A 602 -25.35 45.34 14.56
CA SER A 602 -24.56 45.91 15.66
C SER A 602 -23.20 45.21 15.87
N LEU A 603 -23.08 43.92 15.52
CA LEU A 603 -21.82 43.16 15.64
C LEU A 603 -20.78 43.57 14.57
N VAL A 604 -21.24 44.00 13.39
CA VAL A 604 -20.36 44.41 12.28
C VAL A 604 -19.73 45.79 12.54
N ARG A 605 -20.41 46.67 13.28
CA ARG A 605 -19.87 48.00 13.65
C ARG A 605 -18.76 47.93 14.71
N PHE A 606 -18.90 47.05 15.70
CA PHE A 606 -17.92 46.90 16.78
C PHE A 606 -16.55 46.40 16.29
N SER A 607 -16.54 45.59 15.22
CA SER A 607 -15.30 45.09 14.60
C SER A 607 -14.54 46.13 13.78
N TYR A 608 -15.20 47.17 13.29
CA TYR A 608 -14.59 48.15 12.38
C TYR A 608 -13.81 49.25 13.14
N GLU A 609 -14.30 49.68 14.30
CA GLU A 609 -13.64 50.70 15.13
C GLU A 609 -12.36 50.17 15.80
N GLN A 610 -12.33 48.92 16.24
CA GLN A 610 -11.12 48.30 16.80
C GLN A 610 -10.01 48.07 15.75
N LEU A 611 -10.40 47.87 14.48
CA LEU A 611 -9.48 47.71 13.36
C LEU A 611 -8.72 49.00 13.02
N CYS A 612 -9.38 50.15 13.12
CA CYS A 612 -8.78 51.46 12.85
C CYS A 612 -7.69 51.81 13.88
N VAL A 613 -7.92 51.53 15.17
CA VAL A 613 -6.96 51.82 16.25
C VAL A 613 -5.67 50.99 16.12
N ALA A 614 -5.79 49.71 15.74
CA ALA A 614 -4.62 48.83 15.56
C ALA A 614 -3.73 49.23 14.36
N THR A 615 -4.32 49.81 13.30
CA THR A 615 -3.58 50.24 12.11
C THR A 615 -2.88 51.59 12.26
N GLU A 616 -3.32 52.47 13.16
CA GLU A 616 -2.63 53.74 13.44
C GLU A 616 -1.38 53.55 14.31
N ASP A 617 -1.41 52.64 15.28
CA ASP A 617 -0.27 52.37 16.16
C ASP A 617 0.91 51.72 15.42
N PHE A 618 0.63 50.91 14.39
CA PHE A 618 1.66 50.24 13.59
C PHE A 618 2.39 51.21 12.64
N LYS A 619 1.74 52.32 12.24
CA LYS A 619 2.34 53.35 11.36
C LYS A 619 3.30 54.29 12.10
N ARG A 620 3.29 54.33 13.44
CA ARG A 620 4.05 55.32 14.24
C ARG A 620 5.44 54.86 14.73
N ARG A 621 5.89 53.62 14.52
CA ARG A 621 7.20 53.15 15.06
C ARG A 621 8.25 52.96 13.97
N LYS A 622 9.37 53.72 14.06
CA LYS A 622 10.58 53.58 13.23
C LYS A 622 11.30 52.24 13.54
N PRO A 623 11.96 51.60 12.55
CA PRO A 623 12.71 50.37 12.80
C PRO A 623 14.03 50.68 13.51
N CYS A 624 14.25 50.10 14.70
CA CYS A 624 15.58 50.00 15.30
C CYS A 624 16.36 48.88 14.60
N SER A 625 17.54 49.23 14.10
CA SER A 625 18.60 48.31 13.71
C SER A 625 19.28 47.77 14.97
N ASP A 626 19.07 46.50 15.31
CA ASP A 626 20.11 45.64 15.91
C ASP A 626 19.61 44.19 16.10
N HIS A 627 20.54 43.26 15.90
CA HIS A 627 20.37 41.81 16.02
C HIS A 627 19.87 41.36 17.40
N ASN A 628 18.67 40.77 17.49
CA ASN A 628 18.35 39.57 18.29
C ASN A 628 16.86 39.16 18.16
N GLU A 629 16.58 38.04 17.51
CA GLU A 629 15.21 37.54 17.23
C GLU A 629 14.49 36.83 18.40
N ARG A 630 14.97 36.96 19.66
CA ARG A 630 14.37 36.22 20.80
C ARG A 630 13.41 37.02 21.71
N ASN A 631 13.19 38.31 21.51
CA ASN A 631 12.35 39.11 22.42
C ASN A 631 11.02 39.64 21.85
N SER A 632 10.68 39.36 20.58
CA SER A 632 9.42 39.84 19.98
C SER A 632 8.19 38.99 20.36
N TRP A 633 8.37 37.77 20.84
CA TRP A 633 7.27 36.87 21.22
C TRP A 633 6.73 37.07 22.64
N ILE A 634 7.49 37.73 23.52
CA ILE A 634 7.09 37.91 24.93
C ILE A 634 6.10 39.09 25.10
N TYR A 635 5.97 39.99 24.13
CA TYR A 635 5.08 41.15 24.25
C TYR A 635 3.65 40.92 23.70
N CYS A 636 3.43 40.00 22.74
CA CYS A 636 2.08 39.65 22.28
C CYS A 636 1.28 38.81 23.29
N SER A 637 1.96 38.13 24.23
CA SER A 637 1.33 37.33 25.29
C SER A 637 0.68 38.18 26.40
N ARG A 638 1.16 39.42 26.62
CA ARG A 638 0.66 40.30 27.69
C ARG A 638 -0.59 41.14 27.34
N VAL A 639 -0.98 41.22 26.07
CA VAL A 639 -2.21 41.95 25.65
C VAL A 639 -3.43 41.03 25.61
N ALA A 640 -3.25 39.72 25.43
CA ALA A 640 -4.36 38.74 25.46
C ALA A 640 -4.83 38.37 26.89
N THR A 641 -4.07 38.75 27.92
CA THR A 641 -4.37 38.39 29.33
C THR A 641 -5.04 39.50 30.14
N SER A 642 -5.24 40.71 29.61
CA SER A 642 -5.91 41.81 30.34
C SER A 642 -7.41 41.99 30.02
N ASN A 643 -8.01 41.16 29.15
CA ASN A 643 -9.44 41.29 28.77
C ASN A 643 -10.34 40.15 29.30
N LYS A 644 -9.92 39.41 30.33
CA LYS A 644 -10.75 38.39 31.00
C LYS A 644 -11.58 38.91 32.19
N SER A 645 -11.64 40.21 32.43
CA SER A 645 -12.41 40.80 33.53
C SER A 645 -13.50 41.76 33.03
N HIS A 646 -14.45 41.27 32.25
CA HIS A 646 -15.81 41.84 32.15
C HIS A 646 -16.70 40.92 31.30
N HIS A 647 -17.30 39.92 31.93
CA HIS A 647 -18.65 39.42 31.61
C HIS A 647 -19.10 38.47 32.74
N GLN A 648 -19.59 39.08 33.82
CA GLN A 648 -20.62 38.53 34.69
C GLN A 648 -21.82 39.48 34.57
N SER A 649 -22.79 39.11 33.75
CA SER A 649 -24.23 39.39 33.83
C SER A 649 -24.90 38.82 32.59
#